data_AF-A0AAV8SD58-F1
#
_entry.id   AF-A0AAV8SD58-F1
#
_cell.length_a   1.000
_cell.length_b   1.000
_cell.length_c   1.000
_cell.angle_alpha   90.00
_cell.angle_beta   90.00
_cell.angle_gamma   90.00
#
_symmetry.space_group_name_H-M   'P 1'
#
loop_
_entity.id
_entity.type
_entity.pdbx_description
1 polymer ?
#
loop_
_entity_poly.entity_id
_entity_poly.type
_entity_poly.pdbx_seq_one_letter_code
_entity_poly.pdbx_strand_id
1 'polypeptide(L)'
;MNFNDRSWMYRRLTADGFMNPEFVEGVDAFMHYACSQPAYMDGTKIRCPCTKCKHKCFLFIDEVQLHLLRKGFVPNYFQWTRHGEPLVASSSRRIEEPTCMNLNENDVEDGYGRHFGDGPENSYKQMVHNGLDHTFDPNAKQFFDLLQSADRELWPNCETMTQLSSIARILNIKSEGHISDCSFDKILQWYNESLPAEHTMVDNFYNMKKLIRGLGLPVEKIDCCRLRCMLFKPRKRYTKHKLVPWKRMYYFPLTPRLQSLYASDVTASHMRWHAEHEQEDRVMTHPSDALAWKHFNDTHVEFAVDSRNVRLGLSTDGFQPFGQSGQQYSSWPIIITPYNLPPWMCMKEAYMFLTVIVPGPTNPKQKIDVFLQPLISELQQLWDYGVQTYDVSKKQNFVMRAALMWTISDFPAFAMLSGWSTAGTLVCPYCRNDSDAFYLPNGGKICWFDNHRKFLPADHPFRRNKYKFRKNRTVHTHPPPIVSGEEVLQEIEELGLLKVTELEADDVNSTISQNFGWRKRNIFWDLPYWKTNLIRHNLDVMHIEKNIFDNLFNTIMNIEGRTKDNAKSRADLQLFCKRNELHKDLRTGKYPKACYTMDRRQKELICEWLKTVKFPDGYVSNLARCVDLRKYKLFGMKSHDSHVFMQRLIPIAFQELLPSKVWEAITELI
;
A
#
# COMPACT_ATOMS: atom_id res chain seq x y z
N MET A 1 -35.39 23.23 -34.03
CA MET A 1 -34.57 22.09 -33.56
C MET A 1 -35.36 21.29 -32.54
N ASN A 2 -35.21 19.97 -32.53
CA ASN A 2 -35.75 19.14 -31.45
C ASN A 2 -34.83 19.29 -30.22
N PHE A 3 -35.15 20.21 -29.31
CA PHE A 3 -34.32 20.49 -28.13
C PHE A 3 -34.21 19.31 -27.15
N ASN A 4 -34.97 18.23 -27.36
CA ASN A 4 -34.83 16.98 -26.61
C ASN A 4 -33.54 16.21 -26.96
N ASP A 5 -32.98 16.40 -28.16
CA ASP A 5 -31.65 15.88 -28.49
C ASP A 5 -30.59 16.93 -28.12
N ARG A 6 -29.89 16.70 -27.00
CA ARG A 6 -28.83 17.57 -26.47
C ARG A 6 -27.45 17.28 -27.09
N SER A 7 -27.37 16.44 -28.13
CA SER A 7 -26.11 16.10 -28.83
C SER A 7 -25.38 17.34 -29.38
N TRP A 8 -26.11 18.42 -29.70
CA TRP A 8 -25.55 19.67 -30.20
C TRP A 8 -24.56 20.31 -29.22
N MET A 9 -24.69 20.10 -27.90
CA MET A 9 -23.82 20.70 -26.87
C MET A 9 -22.35 20.34 -27.04
N TYR A 10 -22.05 19.25 -27.76
CA TYR A 10 -20.70 18.76 -27.99
C TYR A 10 -20.27 18.80 -29.46
N ARG A 11 -21.09 19.39 -30.35
CA ARG A 11 -20.78 19.58 -31.76
C ARG A 11 -20.41 21.05 -32.05
N ARG A 12 -19.40 21.57 -31.35
CA ARG A 12 -19.00 22.99 -31.40
C ARG A 12 -18.50 23.45 -32.78
N LEU A 13 -17.73 22.61 -33.47
CA LEU A 13 -17.20 22.90 -34.80
C LEU A 13 -17.79 21.94 -35.82
N THR A 14 -17.97 22.39 -37.06
CA THR A 14 -18.26 21.53 -38.21
C THR A 14 -17.00 20.75 -38.61
N ALA A 15 -17.14 19.73 -39.47
CA ALA A 15 -16.01 18.96 -39.98
C ALA A 15 -14.92 19.84 -40.64
N ASP A 16 -15.33 20.99 -41.17
CA ASP A 16 -14.44 21.97 -41.82
C ASP A 16 -13.82 22.99 -40.85
N GLY A 17 -14.04 22.82 -39.53
CA GLY A 17 -13.44 23.65 -38.48
C GLY A 17 -14.13 24.99 -38.21
N PHE A 18 -15.26 25.29 -38.86
CA PHE A 18 -16.07 26.49 -38.59
C PHE A 18 -17.00 26.29 -37.39
N MET A 19 -17.43 27.37 -36.73
CA MET A 19 -18.42 27.30 -35.66
C MET A 19 -19.73 26.73 -36.18
N ASN A 20 -20.24 25.71 -35.50
CA ASN A 20 -21.49 25.06 -35.87
C ASN A 20 -22.69 25.96 -35.50
N PRO A 21 -23.55 26.36 -36.45
CA PRO A 21 -24.74 27.16 -36.16
C PRO A 21 -25.68 26.52 -35.13
N GLU A 22 -25.83 25.18 -35.15
CA GLU A 22 -26.65 24.45 -34.16
C GLU A 22 -26.10 24.61 -32.73
N PHE A 23 -24.77 24.68 -32.60
CA PHE A 23 -24.13 24.90 -31.31
C PHE A 23 -24.35 26.34 -30.82
N VAL A 24 -24.30 27.32 -31.71
CA VAL A 24 -24.52 28.74 -31.35
C VAL A 24 -25.96 28.96 -30.91
N GLU A 25 -26.95 28.48 -31.69
CA GLU A 25 -28.37 28.58 -31.32
C GLU A 25 -28.66 27.83 -30.01
N GLY A 26 -28.04 26.67 -29.80
CA GLY A 26 -28.18 25.93 -28.56
C GLY A 26 -27.56 26.64 -27.35
N VAL A 27 -26.41 27.31 -27.52
CA VAL A 27 -25.82 28.16 -26.48
C VAL A 27 -26.78 29.28 -26.12
N ASP A 28 -27.40 29.96 -27.09
CA ASP A 28 -28.37 31.02 -26.81
C ASP A 28 -29.61 30.50 -26.08
N ALA A 29 -30.08 29.30 -26.42
CA ALA A 29 -31.17 28.62 -25.70
C ALA A 29 -30.77 28.27 -24.25
N PHE A 30 -29.53 27.83 -24.03
CA PHE A 30 -28.98 27.61 -22.69
C PHE A 30 -28.95 28.90 -21.88
N MET A 31 -28.45 29.99 -22.48
CA MET A 31 -28.36 31.28 -21.79
C MET A 31 -29.75 31.78 -21.37
N HIS A 32 -30.75 31.67 -22.24
CA HIS A 32 -32.13 32.02 -21.91
C HIS A 32 -32.68 31.19 -20.74
N TYR A 33 -32.48 29.87 -20.76
CA TYR A 33 -32.95 28.99 -19.68
C TYR A 33 -32.24 29.27 -18.35
N ALA A 34 -30.92 29.41 -18.36
CA ALA A 34 -30.16 29.68 -17.14
C ALA A 34 -30.54 31.02 -16.51
N CYS A 35 -30.85 32.04 -17.33
CA CYS A 35 -31.31 33.34 -16.86
C CYS A 35 -32.77 33.34 -16.39
N SER A 36 -33.58 32.34 -16.77
CA SER A 36 -34.96 32.20 -16.28
C SER A 36 -35.06 31.51 -14.92
N GLN A 37 -33.93 31.21 -14.26
CA GLN A 37 -33.86 30.45 -13.01
C GLN A 37 -33.19 31.25 -11.88
N PRO A 38 -33.89 32.24 -11.28
CA PRO A 38 -33.29 33.16 -10.30
C PRO A 38 -32.64 32.47 -9.09
N ALA A 39 -33.16 31.31 -8.66
CA ALA A 39 -32.61 30.53 -7.55
C ALA A 39 -31.19 29.98 -7.82
N TYR A 40 -30.75 29.97 -9.08
CA TYR A 40 -29.44 29.45 -9.50
C TYR A 40 -28.50 30.56 -10.01
N MET A 41 -28.88 31.83 -9.82
CA MET A 41 -28.10 33.01 -10.18
C MET A 41 -27.48 33.67 -8.95
N ASP A 42 -26.35 34.33 -9.13
CA ASP A 42 -25.72 35.21 -8.13
C ASP A 42 -25.83 36.66 -8.62
N GLY A 43 -26.94 37.32 -8.27
CA GLY A 43 -27.31 38.62 -8.83
C GLY A 43 -27.51 38.54 -10.35
N THR A 44 -26.70 39.28 -11.12
CA THR A 44 -26.71 39.27 -12.59
C THR A 44 -25.74 38.25 -13.21
N LYS A 45 -25.16 37.37 -12.39
CA LYS A 45 -24.18 36.37 -12.82
C LYS A 45 -24.78 34.97 -12.83
N ILE A 46 -24.35 34.16 -13.79
CA ILE A 46 -24.71 32.73 -13.87
C ILE A 46 -23.48 31.86 -13.70
N ARG A 47 -23.68 30.64 -13.23
CA ARG A 47 -22.62 29.65 -13.10
C ARG A 47 -22.09 29.28 -14.49
N CYS A 48 -20.77 29.23 -14.68
CA CYS A 48 -20.19 28.96 -16.00
C CYS A 48 -19.96 27.45 -16.23
N PRO A 49 -20.64 26.79 -17.19
CA PRO A 49 -20.49 25.37 -17.44
C PRO A 49 -19.37 25.05 -18.46
N CYS A 50 -18.50 26.00 -18.79
CA CYS A 50 -17.43 25.73 -19.77
C CYS A 50 -16.36 24.77 -19.24
N THR A 51 -15.62 24.13 -20.15
CA THR A 51 -14.54 23.18 -19.83
C THR A 51 -13.46 23.72 -18.88
N LYS A 52 -13.21 25.04 -18.89
CA LYS A 52 -12.27 25.69 -17.95
C LYS A 52 -12.88 25.93 -16.57
N CYS A 53 -14.10 26.46 -16.52
CA CYS A 53 -14.72 26.90 -15.26
C CYS A 53 -15.37 25.75 -14.50
N LYS A 54 -15.83 24.68 -15.18
CA LYS A 54 -16.42 23.47 -14.61
C LYS A 54 -17.42 23.76 -13.48
N HIS A 55 -18.31 24.74 -13.68
CA HIS A 55 -19.33 25.16 -12.70
C HIS A 55 -18.80 25.84 -11.42
N LYS A 56 -17.50 26.13 -11.31
CA LYS A 56 -16.89 26.68 -10.07
C LYS A 56 -17.05 28.19 -9.90
N CYS A 57 -17.34 28.93 -10.98
CA CYS A 57 -17.39 30.39 -10.95
C CYS A 57 -18.75 30.91 -11.44
N PHE A 58 -19.24 31.97 -10.81
CA PHE A 58 -20.33 32.82 -11.31
C PHE A 58 -19.72 33.97 -12.12
N LEU A 59 -20.12 34.08 -13.39
CA LEU A 59 -19.63 35.09 -14.33
C LEU A 59 -20.79 35.84 -14.95
N PHE A 60 -20.51 37.00 -15.54
CA PHE A 60 -21.55 37.74 -16.28
C PHE A 60 -22.00 36.94 -17.50
N ILE A 61 -23.26 37.14 -17.90
CA ILE A 61 -23.92 36.40 -18.99
C ILE A 61 -23.05 36.40 -20.26
N ASP A 62 -22.56 37.57 -20.67
CA ASP A 62 -21.72 37.73 -21.87
C ASP A 62 -20.39 36.96 -21.78
N GLU A 63 -19.80 36.88 -20.57
CA GLU A 63 -18.57 36.12 -20.34
C GLU A 63 -18.80 34.62 -20.41
N VAL A 64 -19.95 34.14 -19.92
CA VAL A 64 -20.32 32.72 -20.00
C VAL A 64 -20.59 32.32 -21.45
N GLN A 65 -21.32 33.15 -22.20
CA GLN A 65 -21.56 32.91 -23.63
C GLN A 65 -20.24 32.85 -24.40
N LEU A 66 -19.34 33.82 -24.19
CA LEU A 66 -18.01 33.82 -24.81
C LEU A 66 -17.19 32.57 -24.45
N HIS A 67 -17.24 32.15 -23.19
CA HIS A 67 -16.55 30.94 -22.74
C HIS A 67 -17.08 29.67 -23.42
N LEU A 68 -18.39 29.56 -23.62
CA LEU A 68 -18.99 28.43 -24.31
C LEU A 68 -18.65 28.44 -25.80
N LEU A 69 -18.72 29.59 -26.46
CA LEU A 69 -18.33 29.74 -27.87
C LEU A 69 -16.84 29.45 -28.11
N ARG A 70 -15.95 29.75 -27.14
CA ARG A 70 -14.50 29.48 -27.27
C ARG A 70 -14.06 28.10 -26.80
N LYS A 71 -14.76 27.46 -25.86
CA LYS A 71 -14.25 26.28 -25.14
C LYS A 71 -15.23 25.13 -24.99
N GLY A 72 -16.48 25.32 -25.39
CA GLY A 72 -17.53 24.31 -25.23
C GLY A 72 -17.97 24.08 -23.79
N PHE A 73 -19.00 23.25 -23.62
CA PHE A 73 -19.49 22.79 -22.33
C PHE A 73 -18.54 21.76 -21.70
N VAL A 74 -18.55 21.67 -20.37
CA VAL A 74 -17.92 20.57 -19.64
C VAL A 74 -18.51 19.23 -20.11
N PRO A 75 -17.70 18.15 -20.24
CA PRO A 75 -18.19 16.85 -20.71
C PRO A 75 -19.36 16.31 -19.87
N ASN A 76 -20.25 15.54 -20.50
CA ASN A 76 -21.37 14.81 -19.88
C ASN A 76 -22.41 15.66 -19.12
N TYR A 77 -22.51 16.95 -19.44
CA TYR A 77 -23.47 17.91 -18.91
C TYR A 77 -24.66 18.15 -19.86
N PHE A 78 -25.31 17.07 -20.30
CA PHE A 78 -26.47 17.14 -21.19
C PHE A 78 -27.74 17.68 -20.50
N GLN A 79 -27.82 17.56 -19.18
CA GLN A 79 -28.91 18.10 -18.36
C GLN A 79 -28.40 19.27 -17.53
N TRP A 80 -29.09 20.41 -17.60
CA TRP A 80 -28.73 21.67 -16.97
C TRP A 80 -29.07 21.70 -15.48
N THR A 81 -28.76 20.61 -14.76
CA THR A 81 -29.08 20.39 -13.34
C THR A 81 -28.56 21.50 -12.43
N ARG A 82 -27.32 21.95 -12.66
CA ARG A 82 -26.71 23.11 -11.97
C ARG A 82 -27.32 24.47 -12.31
N HIS A 83 -28.26 24.53 -13.26
CA HIS A 83 -29.01 25.72 -13.67
C HIS A 83 -30.53 25.51 -13.54
N GLY A 84 -30.96 24.55 -12.70
CA GLY A 84 -32.37 24.38 -12.34
C GLY A 84 -33.17 23.38 -13.17
N GLU A 85 -32.55 22.61 -14.08
CA GLU A 85 -33.24 21.50 -14.78
C GLU A 85 -33.45 20.30 -13.82
N PRO A 86 -34.70 19.87 -13.55
CA PRO A 86 -34.99 18.80 -12.62
C PRO A 86 -34.54 17.44 -13.16
N LEU A 87 -34.12 16.56 -12.25
CA LEU A 87 -33.66 15.23 -12.61
C LEU A 87 -34.82 14.30 -12.93
N VAL A 88 -35.02 14.02 -14.22
CA VAL A 88 -35.93 12.95 -14.64
C VAL A 88 -35.24 11.62 -14.40
N ALA A 89 -35.83 10.79 -13.52
CA ALA A 89 -35.37 9.44 -13.23
C ALA A 89 -35.62 8.52 -14.45
N SER A 90 -34.78 8.64 -15.47
CA SER A 90 -34.65 7.63 -16.53
C SER A 90 -33.36 6.84 -16.30
N SER A 91 -33.52 5.53 -16.21
CA SER A 91 -32.50 4.49 -16.14
C SER A 91 -31.36 4.67 -17.16
N SER A 92 -30.22 5.23 -16.74
CA SER A 92 -28.85 4.78 -17.12
C SER A 92 -27.75 5.77 -16.67
N ARG A 93 -26.70 5.17 -16.08
CA ARG A 93 -25.30 5.62 -15.97
C ARG A 93 -25.04 7.04 -15.44
N ARG A 94 -24.79 7.13 -14.13
CA ARG A 94 -23.95 8.19 -13.54
C ARG A 94 -22.60 7.61 -13.12
N ILE A 95 -21.59 8.02 -13.86
CA ILE A 95 -20.20 8.11 -13.44
C ILE A 95 -20.11 9.44 -12.70
N GLU A 96 -19.84 9.41 -11.40
CA GLU A 96 -19.40 10.59 -10.67
C GLU A 96 -17.88 10.71 -10.80
N GLU A 97 -17.42 11.79 -11.43
CA GLU A 97 -16.04 12.25 -11.28
C GLU A 97 -15.95 13.37 -10.22
N PRO A 98 -14.81 13.46 -9.53
CA PRO A 98 -14.74 13.95 -8.16
C PRO A 98 -14.59 15.47 -8.09
N THR A 99 -15.42 16.11 -7.27
CA THR A 99 -15.09 17.42 -6.69
C THR A 99 -14.47 17.21 -5.33
N CYS A 100 -13.28 17.77 -5.14
CA CYS A 100 -12.61 17.96 -3.86
C CYS A 100 -13.58 18.58 -2.83
N MET A 101 -14.15 17.75 -1.96
CA MET A 101 -14.71 18.23 -0.71
C MET A 101 -13.58 18.24 0.30
N ASN A 102 -13.40 19.40 0.94
CA ASN A 102 -12.62 19.50 2.17
C ASN A 102 -13.23 18.51 3.17
N LEU A 103 -12.54 17.41 3.43
CA LEU A 103 -12.86 16.53 4.54
C LEU A 103 -12.50 17.30 5.81
N ASN A 104 -13.52 17.73 6.56
CA ASN A 104 -13.30 18.13 7.94
C ASN A 104 -12.72 16.92 8.70
N GLU A 105 -11.82 17.19 9.64
CA GLU A 105 -11.15 16.22 10.53
C GLU A 105 -12.11 15.31 11.34
N ASN A 106 -13.43 15.49 11.23
CA ASN A 106 -14.45 14.69 11.93
C ASN A 106 -14.86 13.40 11.18
N ASP A 107 -14.42 13.17 9.94
CA ASP A 107 -14.75 11.93 9.19
C ASP A 107 -13.78 10.76 9.45
N VAL A 108 -12.78 10.94 10.33
CA VAL A 108 -11.82 9.86 10.70
C VAL A 108 -12.34 9.00 11.87
N GLU A 109 -13.33 9.48 12.64
CA GLU A 109 -13.90 8.73 13.78
C GLU A 109 -15.05 7.77 13.41
N ASP A 110 -15.49 7.72 12.15
CA ASP A 110 -16.73 7.01 11.78
C ASP A 110 -16.52 5.81 10.82
N GLY A 111 -15.29 5.29 10.75
CA GLY A 111 -14.90 4.20 9.85
C GLY A 111 -15.59 2.86 10.12
N TYR A 112 -15.93 2.58 11.39
CA TYR A 112 -16.69 1.38 11.76
C TYR A 112 -18.22 1.61 11.72
N GLY A 113 -18.68 2.86 11.92
CA GLY A 113 -20.10 3.21 11.92
C GLY A 113 -20.73 3.20 10.52
N ARG A 114 -20.03 3.77 9.52
CA ARG A 114 -20.56 3.81 8.14
C ARG A 114 -20.46 2.50 7.37
N HIS A 115 -19.56 1.58 7.75
CA HIS A 115 -19.51 0.24 7.14
C HIS A 115 -20.72 -0.63 7.49
N PHE A 116 -21.39 -0.36 8.61
CA PHE A 116 -22.60 -1.06 9.04
C PHE A 116 -23.89 -0.23 8.88
N GLY A 117 -23.80 1.10 8.82
CA GLY A 117 -24.98 1.99 8.71
C GLY A 117 -25.50 2.23 7.29
N ASP A 118 -24.63 2.20 6.27
CA ASP A 118 -25.00 2.33 4.84
C ASP A 118 -24.50 1.10 4.05
N GLY A 119 -24.69 -0.09 4.63
CA GLY A 119 -24.26 -1.37 4.06
C GLY A 119 -25.05 -1.80 2.81
N PRO A 120 -24.72 -2.97 2.22
CA PRO A 120 -25.39 -3.55 1.04
C PRO A 120 -26.89 -3.90 1.22
N GLU A 121 -27.46 -3.45 2.33
CA GLU A 121 -28.79 -3.76 2.83
C GLU A 121 -29.89 -3.15 1.96
N ASN A 122 -29.71 -1.93 1.43
CA ASN A 122 -30.68 -1.32 0.51
C ASN A 122 -30.81 -2.10 -0.80
N SER A 123 -29.69 -2.59 -1.33
CA SER A 123 -29.66 -3.40 -2.55
C SER A 123 -30.23 -4.80 -2.29
N TYR A 124 -29.89 -5.45 -1.16
CA TYR A 124 -30.44 -6.75 -0.75
C TYR A 124 -31.93 -6.71 -0.45
N LYS A 125 -32.41 -5.77 0.40
CA LYS A 125 -33.84 -5.60 0.72
C LYS A 125 -34.66 -5.40 -0.54
N GLN A 126 -34.17 -4.59 -1.48
CA GLN A 126 -34.83 -4.36 -2.76
C GLN A 126 -34.81 -5.61 -3.66
N MET A 127 -33.74 -6.40 -3.66
CA MET A 127 -33.65 -7.65 -4.42
C MET A 127 -34.52 -8.77 -3.87
N VAL A 128 -34.56 -8.94 -2.54
CA VAL A 128 -35.46 -9.89 -1.86
C VAL A 128 -36.91 -9.50 -2.08
N HIS A 129 -37.24 -8.20 -1.95
CA HIS A 129 -38.58 -7.69 -2.25
C HIS A 129 -38.99 -7.93 -3.71
N ASN A 130 -38.03 -7.86 -4.64
CA ASN A 130 -38.24 -8.18 -6.06
C ASN A 130 -38.16 -9.69 -6.40
N GLY A 131 -38.02 -10.58 -5.41
CA GLY A 131 -38.00 -12.04 -5.61
C GLY A 131 -36.71 -12.60 -6.22
N LEU A 132 -35.62 -11.82 -6.24
CA LEU A 132 -34.34 -12.20 -6.87
C LEU A 132 -33.39 -12.98 -5.94
N ASP A 133 -33.84 -13.35 -4.73
CA ASP A 133 -33.06 -14.07 -3.71
C ASP A 133 -32.51 -15.44 -4.20
N HIS A 134 -33.24 -16.09 -5.11
CA HIS A 134 -32.79 -17.34 -5.74
C HIS A 134 -31.54 -17.20 -6.63
N THR A 135 -31.10 -15.97 -6.92
CA THR A 135 -29.91 -15.69 -7.75
C THR A 135 -28.63 -15.57 -6.93
N PHE A 136 -28.68 -15.53 -5.60
CA PHE A 136 -27.47 -15.45 -4.76
C PHE A 136 -26.81 -16.82 -4.59
N ASP A 137 -25.48 -16.84 -4.48
CA ASP A 137 -24.81 -18.04 -4.01
C ASP A 137 -25.13 -18.30 -2.52
N PRO A 138 -25.11 -19.57 -2.04
CA PRO A 138 -25.51 -19.90 -0.68
C PRO A 138 -24.73 -19.17 0.42
N ASN A 139 -23.45 -18.83 0.19
CA ASN A 139 -22.63 -18.13 1.18
C ASN A 139 -23.01 -16.65 1.24
N ALA A 140 -23.23 -16.00 0.09
CA ALA A 140 -23.73 -14.64 0.04
C ALA A 140 -25.11 -14.54 0.70
N LYS A 141 -26.02 -15.48 0.42
CA LYS A 141 -27.33 -15.55 1.08
C LYS A 141 -27.20 -15.66 2.60
N GLN A 142 -26.39 -16.59 3.09
CA GLN A 142 -26.17 -16.73 4.53
C GLN A 142 -25.63 -15.45 5.17
N PHE A 143 -24.70 -14.75 4.50
CA PHE A 143 -24.16 -13.48 4.99
C PHE A 143 -25.23 -12.38 5.05
N PHE A 144 -26.02 -12.20 4.00
CA PHE A 144 -27.08 -11.20 3.96
C PHE A 144 -28.21 -11.50 4.94
N ASP A 145 -28.59 -12.77 5.10
CA ASP A 145 -29.57 -13.22 6.10
C ASP A 145 -29.09 -12.89 7.53
N LEU A 146 -27.81 -13.13 7.82
CA LEU A 146 -27.21 -12.79 9.10
C LEU A 146 -27.16 -11.28 9.33
N LEU A 147 -26.80 -10.49 8.30
CA LEU A 147 -26.77 -9.04 8.36
C LEU A 147 -28.17 -8.48 8.67
N GLN A 148 -29.19 -8.93 7.95
CA GLN A 148 -30.60 -8.56 8.19
C GLN A 148 -31.07 -8.99 9.59
N SER A 149 -30.66 -10.17 10.06
CA SER A 149 -31.04 -10.65 11.38
C SER A 149 -30.46 -9.81 12.52
N ALA A 150 -29.31 -9.18 12.30
CA ALA A 150 -28.57 -8.37 13.26
C ALA A 150 -28.89 -6.88 13.16
N ASP A 151 -29.40 -6.41 12.03
CA ASP A 151 -29.75 -5.01 11.79
C ASP A 151 -31.18 -4.65 12.24
N ARG A 152 -31.61 -5.25 13.34
CA ARG A 152 -32.89 -4.92 13.97
C ARG A 152 -32.80 -3.53 14.60
N GLU A 153 -33.92 -2.82 14.64
CA GLU A 153 -34.04 -1.58 15.39
C GLU A 153 -33.56 -1.79 16.84
N LEU A 154 -32.84 -0.81 17.39
CA LEU A 154 -32.32 -0.92 18.76
C LEU A 154 -33.47 -0.98 19.78
N TRP A 155 -34.59 -0.32 19.50
CA TRP A 155 -35.88 -0.43 20.18
C TRP A 155 -36.98 -0.06 19.17
N PRO A 156 -38.26 -0.37 19.41
CA PRO A 156 -39.33 -0.12 18.44
C PRO A 156 -39.42 1.34 17.97
N ASN A 157 -39.47 1.55 16.65
CA ASN A 157 -39.49 2.85 15.96
C ASN A 157 -38.19 3.66 16.14
N CYS A 158 -37.06 3.00 16.43
CA CYS A 158 -35.77 3.66 16.46
C CYS A 158 -35.24 3.87 15.02
N GLU A 159 -35.47 5.06 14.48
CA GLU A 159 -35.00 5.43 13.13
C GLU A 159 -33.51 5.81 13.09
N THR A 160 -32.90 6.06 14.24
CA THR A 160 -31.53 6.62 14.32
C THR A 160 -30.46 5.57 14.59
N MET A 161 -30.81 4.41 15.15
CA MET A 161 -29.85 3.39 15.59
C MET A 161 -30.41 1.98 15.47
N THR A 162 -29.55 1.08 14.99
CA THR A 162 -29.81 -0.38 14.96
C THR A 162 -29.01 -1.08 16.05
N GLN A 163 -29.41 -2.30 16.40
CA GLN A 163 -28.68 -3.15 17.34
C GLN A 163 -27.21 -3.33 16.89
N LEU A 164 -26.99 -3.60 15.60
CA LEU A 164 -25.66 -3.82 15.05
C LEU A 164 -24.79 -2.55 15.02
N SER A 165 -25.32 -1.41 14.57
CA SER A 165 -24.58 -0.15 14.55
C SER A 165 -24.21 0.31 15.97
N SER A 166 -25.09 0.08 16.95
CA SER A 166 -24.83 0.37 18.37
C SER A 166 -23.72 -0.52 18.93
N ILE A 167 -23.77 -1.82 18.63
CA ILE A 167 -22.74 -2.78 19.02
C ILE A 167 -21.38 -2.43 18.41
N ALA A 168 -21.34 -2.12 17.11
CA ALA A 168 -20.11 -1.76 16.42
C ALA A 168 -19.47 -0.51 17.03
N ARG A 169 -20.25 0.55 17.30
CA ARG A 169 -19.78 1.79 17.92
C ARG A 169 -19.21 1.54 19.32
N ILE A 170 -19.94 0.83 20.17
CA ILE A 170 -19.52 0.56 21.56
C ILE A 170 -18.27 -0.34 21.60
N LEU A 171 -18.17 -1.34 20.70
CA LEU A 171 -16.95 -2.14 20.56
C LEU A 171 -15.75 -1.33 20.10
N ASN A 172 -15.97 -0.35 19.21
CA ASN A 172 -14.89 0.54 18.78
C ASN A 172 -14.36 1.36 19.96
N ILE A 173 -15.27 1.96 20.75
CA ILE A 173 -14.91 2.70 21.97
C ILE A 173 -14.12 1.82 22.95
N LYS A 174 -14.52 0.55 23.13
CA LYS A 174 -13.77 -0.40 23.96
C LYS A 174 -12.34 -0.59 23.46
N SER A 175 -12.20 -0.77 22.14
CA SER A 175 -10.92 -1.05 21.49
C SER A 175 -9.98 0.15 21.59
N GLU A 176 -10.46 1.33 21.19
CA GLU A 176 -9.70 2.58 21.19
C GLU A 176 -9.36 3.05 22.61
N GLY A 177 -10.32 2.93 23.53
CA GLY A 177 -10.15 3.31 24.94
C GLY A 177 -9.41 2.26 25.79
N HIS A 178 -9.01 1.12 25.19
CA HIS A 178 -8.40 -0.02 25.90
C HIS A 178 -9.20 -0.44 27.15
N ILE A 179 -10.53 -0.39 27.08
CA ILE A 179 -11.42 -0.61 28.22
C ILE A 179 -11.41 -2.09 28.60
N SER A 180 -11.15 -2.39 29.88
CA SER A 180 -11.17 -3.77 30.39
C SER A 180 -12.55 -4.44 30.22
N ASP A 181 -12.62 -5.77 30.13
CA ASP A 181 -13.91 -6.48 30.02
C ASP A 181 -14.85 -6.18 31.18
N CYS A 182 -14.32 -6.12 32.41
CA CYS A 182 -15.10 -5.77 33.60
C CYS A 182 -15.63 -4.33 33.56
N SER A 183 -14.79 -3.37 33.16
CA SER A 183 -15.23 -1.97 33.01
C SER A 183 -16.26 -1.83 31.90
N PHE A 184 -16.08 -2.55 30.80
CA PHE A 184 -16.98 -2.53 29.67
C PHE A 184 -18.36 -3.10 30.02
N ASP A 185 -18.41 -4.22 30.75
CA ASP A 185 -19.69 -4.80 31.20
C ASP A 185 -20.46 -3.84 32.12
N LYS A 186 -19.76 -3.09 32.99
CA LYS A 186 -20.38 -2.06 33.82
C LYS A 186 -20.92 -0.88 33.01
N ILE A 187 -20.17 -0.43 32.00
CA ILE A 187 -20.63 0.64 31.08
C ILE A 187 -21.87 0.18 30.32
N LEU A 188 -21.87 -1.07 29.84
CA LEU A 188 -22.98 -1.63 29.08
C LEU A 188 -24.23 -1.82 29.95
N GLN A 189 -24.05 -2.21 31.21
CA GLN A 189 -25.14 -2.25 32.18
C GLN A 189 -25.78 -0.87 32.36
N TRP A 190 -24.98 0.17 32.62
CA TRP A 190 -25.48 1.55 32.74
C TRP A 190 -26.15 2.05 31.44
N TYR A 191 -25.59 1.69 30.29
CA TYR A 191 -26.17 2.01 28.98
C TYR A 191 -27.56 1.37 28.83
N ASN A 192 -27.70 0.08 29.15
CA ASN A 192 -28.99 -0.62 29.11
C ASN A 192 -30.01 -0.02 30.08
N GLU A 193 -29.60 0.39 31.28
CA GLU A 193 -30.47 1.10 32.25
C GLU A 193 -30.99 2.44 31.70
N SER A 194 -30.30 3.03 30.73
CA SER A 194 -30.67 4.30 30.10
C SER A 194 -31.53 4.12 28.84
N LEU A 195 -31.70 2.89 28.34
CA LEU A 195 -32.49 2.59 27.14
C LEU A 195 -33.97 2.32 27.47
N PRO A 196 -34.89 2.48 26.50
CA PRO A 196 -36.29 2.09 26.66
C PRO A 196 -36.44 0.61 27.01
N ALA A 197 -37.48 0.25 27.76
CA ALA A 197 -37.69 -1.12 28.27
C ALA A 197 -37.75 -2.21 27.18
N GLU A 198 -38.10 -1.87 25.94
CA GLU A 198 -38.21 -2.79 24.80
C GLU A 198 -36.95 -2.81 23.91
N HIS A 199 -35.79 -2.44 24.44
CA HIS A 199 -34.54 -2.45 23.67
C HIS A 199 -34.02 -3.86 23.36
N THR A 200 -33.31 -4.00 22.24
CA THR A 200 -32.68 -5.25 21.80
C THR A 200 -31.20 -5.35 22.19
N MET A 201 -30.65 -4.35 22.88
CA MET A 201 -29.24 -4.33 23.27
C MET A 201 -28.83 -5.52 24.17
N VAL A 202 -27.56 -5.94 24.09
CA VAL A 202 -27.00 -7.08 24.83
C VAL A 202 -26.46 -6.68 26.20
N ASP A 203 -26.40 -7.63 27.15
CA ASP A 203 -26.10 -7.31 28.56
C ASP A 203 -24.61 -7.27 28.93
N ASN A 204 -23.75 -7.88 28.13
CA ASN A 204 -22.32 -8.01 28.43
C ASN A 204 -21.49 -8.25 27.17
N PHE A 205 -20.17 -8.10 27.31
CA PHE A 205 -19.19 -8.31 26.24
C PHE A 205 -19.26 -9.72 25.64
N TYR A 206 -19.54 -10.74 26.45
CA TYR A 206 -19.64 -12.11 25.97
C TYR A 206 -20.81 -12.29 24.99
N ASN A 207 -22.00 -11.79 25.35
CA ASN A 207 -23.19 -11.84 24.51
C ASN A 207 -23.02 -10.98 23.26
N MET A 208 -22.39 -9.81 23.39
CA MET A 208 -22.03 -8.97 22.24
C MET A 208 -21.10 -9.71 21.28
N LYS A 209 -20.03 -10.33 21.79
CA LYS A 209 -19.09 -11.13 21.00
C LYS A 209 -19.79 -12.33 20.35
N LYS A 210 -20.77 -12.94 21.02
CA LYS A 210 -21.57 -14.05 20.49
C LYS A 210 -22.47 -13.59 19.35
N LEU A 211 -23.09 -12.41 19.45
CA LEU A 211 -23.93 -11.84 18.41
C LEU A 211 -23.11 -11.56 17.14
N ILE A 212 -21.99 -10.85 17.27
CA ILE A 212 -21.13 -10.53 16.12
C ILE A 212 -20.38 -11.75 15.58
N ARG A 213 -20.34 -12.87 16.31
CA ARG A 213 -19.61 -14.07 15.86
C ARG A 213 -20.18 -14.65 14.56
N GLY A 214 -21.49 -14.50 14.33
CA GLY A 214 -22.12 -14.91 13.07
C GLY A 214 -21.73 -14.00 11.90
N LEU A 215 -21.53 -12.71 12.16
CA LEU A 215 -21.12 -11.71 11.18
C LEU A 215 -19.60 -11.64 10.98
N GLY A 216 -18.85 -12.15 11.95
CA GLY A 216 -17.40 -12.10 11.98
C GLY A 216 -16.78 -13.03 10.94
N LEU A 217 -15.83 -12.48 10.18
CA LEU A 217 -14.99 -13.27 9.29
C LEU A 217 -14.24 -14.36 10.08
N PRO A 218 -14.07 -15.57 9.52
CA PRO A 218 -13.47 -16.68 10.24
C PRO A 218 -12.03 -16.37 10.65
N VAL A 219 -11.64 -16.99 11.77
CA VAL A 219 -10.29 -16.99 12.32
C VAL A 219 -9.96 -18.40 12.77
N GLU A 220 -8.93 -18.97 12.17
CA GLU A 220 -8.40 -20.28 12.52
C GLU A 220 -7.22 -20.13 13.48
N LYS A 221 -7.29 -20.86 14.61
CA LYS A 221 -6.21 -20.91 15.59
C LYS A 221 -5.47 -22.22 15.39
N ILE A 222 -4.22 -22.14 14.95
CA ILE A 222 -3.39 -23.32 14.67
C ILE A 222 -2.35 -23.43 15.78
N ASP A 223 -2.36 -24.58 16.47
CA ASP A 223 -1.41 -24.86 17.54
C ASP A 223 0.00 -25.09 16.95
N CYS A 224 1.03 -24.61 17.62
CA CYS A 224 2.42 -24.72 17.19
C CYS A 224 3.27 -25.39 18.27
N CYS A 225 4.23 -26.24 17.86
CA CYS A 225 5.18 -26.87 18.78
C CYS A 225 6.40 -25.97 19.04
N ARG A 226 7.26 -26.38 19.99
CA ARG A 226 8.51 -25.66 20.33
C ARG A 226 9.48 -25.53 19.14
N LEU A 227 9.43 -26.46 18.19
CA LEU A 227 10.25 -26.45 16.98
C LEU A 227 9.69 -25.58 15.85
N ARG A 228 8.60 -24.83 16.11
CA ARG A 228 7.88 -23.96 15.15
C ARG A 228 7.24 -24.72 13.99
N CYS A 229 6.79 -25.95 14.25
CA CYS A 229 5.92 -26.68 13.32
C CYS A 229 4.45 -26.39 13.64
N MET A 230 3.61 -26.30 12.61
CA MET A 230 2.16 -26.30 12.79
C MET A 230 1.68 -27.70 13.16
N LEU A 231 0.80 -27.76 14.16
CA LEU A 231 0.10 -28.96 14.58
C LEU A 231 -1.34 -28.84 14.11
N PHE A 232 -1.66 -29.42 12.95
CA PHE A 232 -3.05 -29.68 12.60
C PHE A 232 -3.61 -30.68 13.63
N LYS A 233 -4.61 -30.31 14.46
CA LYS A 233 -5.21 -31.28 15.39
C LYS A 233 -6.72 -31.11 15.55
N PRO A 234 -7.43 -32.23 15.83
CA PRO A 234 -6.93 -33.38 16.59
C PRO A 234 -6.92 -34.73 15.85
N ARG A 235 -5.73 -35.35 15.70
CA ARG A 235 -5.65 -36.81 15.87
C ARG A 235 -6.29 -37.12 17.23
N LYS A 236 -7.32 -37.98 17.20
CA LYS A 236 -8.17 -38.44 18.31
C LYS A 236 -7.50 -38.38 19.68
N ARG A 237 -8.28 -37.97 20.70
CA ARG A 237 -7.95 -38.05 22.13
C ARG A 237 -7.32 -39.41 22.46
N TYR A 238 -6.02 -39.43 22.64
CA TYR A 238 -5.35 -40.49 23.37
C TYR A 238 -4.40 -39.86 24.39
N THR A 239 -4.62 -40.27 25.64
CA THR A 239 -3.88 -40.00 26.89
C THR A 239 -4.50 -38.96 27.84
N LYS A 240 -4.51 -39.35 29.13
CA LYS A 240 -5.15 -38.72 30.31
C LYS A 240 -4.56 -37.36 30.72
N HIS A 241 -3.73 -36.74 29.87
CA HIS A 241 -3.11 -35.45 30.14
C HIS A 241 -3.51 -34.43 29.05
N LYS A 242 -4.02 -33.26 29.46
CA LYS A 242 -4.34 -32.17 28.52
C LYS A 242 -3.03 -31.70 27.88
N LEU A 243 -2.79 -32.07 26.62
CA LEU A 243 -1.71 -31.49 25.83
C LEU A 243 -1.99 -29.98 25.68
N VAL A 244 -1.06 -29.15 26.15
CA VAL A 244 -1.13 -27.69 26.04
C VAL A 244 -0.23 -27.27 24.88
N PRO A 245 -0.73 -26.47 23.91
CA PRO A 245 0.10 -25.98 22.81
C PRO A 245 1.18 -25.04 23.33
N TRP A 246 2.36 -25.09 22.72
CA TRP A 246 3.47 -24.20 23.09
C TRP A 246 3.18 -22.76 22.65
N LYS A 247 2.70 -22.59 21.42
CA LYS A 247 2.23 -21.31 20.86
C LYS A 247 1.01 -21.54 19.98
N ARG A 248 0.32 -20.46 19.61
CA ARG A 248 -0.74 -20.46 18.60
C ARG A 248 -0.45 -19.40 17.55
N MET A 249 -0.51 -19.77 16.29
CA MET A 249 -0.63 -18.81 15.19
C MET A 249 -2.11 -18.58 14.89
N TYR A 250 -2.38 -17.46 14.24
CA TYR A 250 -3.72 -17.11 13.77
C TYR A 250 -3.69 -17.03 12.26
N TYR A 251 -4.64 -17.71 11.63
CA TYR A 251 -4.90 -17.63 10.21
C TYR A 251 -6.28 -17.01 9.96
N PHE A 252 -6.33 -16.06 9.05
CA PHE A 252 -7.52 -15.30 8.71
C PHE A 252 -7.82 -15.54 7.22
N PRO A 253 -8.72 -16.49 6.88
CA PRO A 253 -8.95 -16.92 5.51
C PRO A 253 -9.25 -15.77 4.54
N LEU A 254 -8.63 -15.79 3.36
CA LEU A 254 -8.76 -14.73 2.36
C LEU A 254 -10.10 -14.73 1.64
N THR A 255 -10.61 -15.91 1.28
CA THR A 255 -11.82 -16.07 0.47
C THR A 255 -13.01 -15.25 0.99
N PRO A 256 -13.45 -15.40 2.25
CA PRO A 256 -14.59 -14.63 2.75
C PRO A 256 -14.33 -13.13 2.81
N ARG A 257 -13.07 -12.71 3.01
CA ARG A 257 -12.66 -11.30 2.99
C ARG A 257 -12.78 -10.70 1.60
N LEU A 258 -12.34 -11.44 0.59
CA LEU A 258 -12.46 -11.03 -0.81
C LEU A 258 -13.92 -11.01 -1.27
N GLN A 259 -14.72 -12.02 -0.90
CA GLN A 259 -16.16 -12.03 -1.17
C GLN A 259 -16.86 -10.83 -0.52
N SER A 260 -16.48 -10.43 0.69
CA SER A 260 -17.07 -9.24 1.32
C SER A 260 -16.81 -7.93 0.55
N LEU A 261 -15.71 -7.83 -0.21
CA LEU A 261 -15.47 -6.67 -1.07
C LEU A 261 -16.44 -6.62 -2.26
N TYR A 262 -16.92 -7.78 -2.74
CA TYR A 262 -17.92 -7.87 -3.80
C TYR A 262 -19.36 -7.80 -3.29
N ALA A 263 -19.58 -8.11 -2.01
CA ALA A 263 -20.87 -8.01 -1.37
C ALA A 263 -21.24 -6.58 -0.95
N SER A 264 -20.29 -5.64 -0.90
CA SER A 264 -20.52 -4.25 -0.48
C SER A 264 -20.65 -3.29 -1.67
N ASP A 265 -21.72 -2.49 -1.69
CA ASP A 265 -21.95 -1.47 -2.72
C ASP A 265 -20.86 -0.39 -2.75
N VAL A 266 -20.13 -0.20 -1.64
CA VAL A 266 -19.02 0.75 -1.53
C VAL A 266 -17.79 0.28 -2.30
N THR A 267 -17.51 -1.04 -2.29
CA THR A 267 -16.25 -1.60 -2.79
C THR A 267 -16.40 -2.37 -4.10
N ALA A 268 -17.56 -2.96 -4.38
CA ALA A 268 -17.72 -3.91 -5.49
C ALA A 268 -17.43 -3.30 -6.87
N SER A 269 -17.84 -2.05 -7.12
CA SER A 269 -17.50 -1.35 -8.36
C SER A 269 -16.00 -1.07 -8.48
N HIS A 270 -15.39 -0.64 -7.38
CA HIS A 270 -13.96 -0.35 -7.29
C HIS A 270 -13.06 -1.57 -7.49
N MET A 271 -13.56 -2.79 -7.26
CA MET A 271 -12.80 -4.03 -7.50
C MET A 271 -12.49 -4.30 -8.99
N ARG A 272 -13.05 -3.51 -9.91
CA ARG A 272 -12.68 -3.54 -11.34
C ARG A 272 -11.90 -2.31 -11.79
N TRP A 273 -11.61 -1.38 -10.88
CA TRP A 273 -10.99 -0.10 -11.19
C TRP A 273 -9.67 -0.25 -11.94
N HIS A 274 -8.84 -1.23 -11.55
CA HIS A 274 -7.55 -1.53 -12.21
C HIS A 274 -7.64 -1.78 -13.72
N ALA A 275 -8.80 -2.21 -14.22
CA ALA A 275 -9.06 -2.48 -15.63
C ALA A 275 -9.91 -1.39 -16.31
N GLU A 276 -10.69 -0.64 -15.53
CA GLU A 276 -11.64 0.37 -16.02
C GLU A 276 -11.04 1.80 -16.02
N HIS A 277 -9.90 2.04 -15.37
CA HIS A 277 -9.28 3.37 -15.36
C HIS A 277 -8.58 3.69 -16.68
N GLU A 278 -8.49 4.99 -16.99
CA GLU A 278 -7.64 5.49 -18.07
C GLU A 278 -6.24 5.81 -17.53
N GLN A 279 -5.21 5.49 -18.30
CA GLN A 279 -3.82 5.80 -17.96
C GLN A 279 -3.41 7.09 -18.69
N GLU A 280 -2.84 8.06 -17.99
CA GLU A 280 -2.12 9.16 -18.65
C GLU A 280 -0.80 8.66 -19.24
N ASP A 281 -0.49 9.07 -20.47
CA ASP A 281 0.74 8.65 -21.16
C ASP A 281 1.99 8.89 -20.31
N ARG A 282 2.77 7.82 -20.10
CA ARG A 282 4.07 7.80 -19.39
C ARG A 282 4.01 8.04 -17.88
N VAL A 283 2.83 8.11 -17.27
CA VAL A 283 2.69 8.19 -15.80
C VAL A 283 2.18 6.86 -15.27
N MET A 284 2.86 6.33 -14.24
CA MET A 284 2.40 5.17 -13.48
C MET A 284 1.68 5.67 -12.24
N THR A 285 0.39 5.36 -12.12
CA THR A 285 -0.46 5.79 -10.99
C THR A 285 -0.89 4.63 -10.12
N HIS A 286 -0.82 3.41 -10.65
CA HIS A 286 -1.22 2.20 -9.97
C HIS A 286 -0.40 0.99 -10.46
N PRO A 287 -0.21 -0.09 -9.68
CA PRO A 287 0.52 -1.27 -10.13
C PRO A 287 0.00 -1.91 -11.43
N SER A 288 -1.27 -1.70 -11.80
CA SER A 288 -1.84 -2.15 -13.09
C SER A 288 -1.17 -1.52 -14.32
N ASP A 289 -0.60 -0.33 -14.16
CA ASP A 289 0.12 0.37 -15.23
C ASP A 289 1.49 -0.26 -15.52
N ALA A 290 2.03 -1.03 -14.56
CA ALA A 290 3.38 -1.57 -14.61
C ALA A 290 3.52 -2.73 -15.59
N LEU A 291 4.71 -2.84 -16.19
CA LEU A 291 5.05 -3.93 -17.12
C LEU A 291 4.84 -5.32 -16.50
N ALA A 292 5.13 -5.48 -15.21
CA ALA A 292 4.94 -6.77 -14.52
C ALA A 292 3.47 -7.21 -14.47
N TRP A 293 2.53 -6.28 -14.32
CA TRP A 293 1.10 -6.57 -14.33
C TRP A 293 0.60 -6.88 -15.73
N LYS A 294 1.01 -6.08 -16.72
CA LYS A 294 0.67 -6.27 -18.13
C LYS A 294 1.17 -7.63 -18.62
N HIS A 295 2.44 -7.96 -18.34
CA HIS A 295 2.98 -9.28 -18.63
C HIS A 295 2.22 -10.42 -17.94
N PHE A 296 1.84 -10.26 -16.66
CA PHE A 296 1.06 -11.28 -15.97
C PHE A 296 -0.29 -11.52 -16.67
N ASN A 297 -0.97 -10.45 -17.12
CA ASN A 297 -2.21 -10.58 -17.86
C ASN A 297 -2.02 -11.25 -19.23
N ASP A 298 -0.95 -10.90 -19.94
CA ASP A 298 -0.63 -11.48 -21.26
C ASP A 298 -0.27 -12.96 -21.15
N THR A 299 0.42 -13.35 -20.07
CA THR A 299 0.80 -14.75 -19.80
C THR A 299 -0.39 -15.58 -19.32
N HIS A 300 -1.29 -14.99 -18.51
CA HIS A 300 -2.44 -15.68 -17.90
C HIS A 300 -3.77 -15.10 -18.39
N VAL A 301 -4.01 -15.15 -19.70
CA VAL A 301 -5.19 -14.55 -20.35
C VAL A 301 -6.51 -15.07 -19.75
N GLU A 302 -6.62 -16.37 -19.47
CA GLU A 302 -7.81 -16.98 -18.87
C GLU A 302 -8.10 -16.45 -17.46
N PHE A 303 -7.07 -16.05 -16.72
CA PHE A 303 -7.26 -15.36 -15.44
C PHE A 303 -7.60 -13.89 -15.66
N ALA A 304 -6.94 -13.23 -16.61
CA ALA A 304 -7.06 -11.79 -16.81
C ALA A 304 -8.37 -11.35 -17.48
N VAL A 305 -9.01 -12.23 -18.25
CA VAL A 305 -10.24 -11.95 -19.01
C VAL A 305 -11.39 -11.46 -18.12
N ASP A 306 -11.50 -11.96 -16.89
CA ASP A 306 -12.43 -11.42 -15.90
C ASP A 306 -11.70 -10.40 -15.03
N SER A 307 -12.00 -9.11 -15.23
CA SER A 307 -11.45 -8.02 -14.44
C SER A 307 -11.76 -8.13 -12.94
N ARG A 308 -12.74 -8.95 -12.55
CA ARG A 308 -13.07 -9.21 -11.15
C ARG A 308 -12.13 -10.22 -10.48
N ASN A 309 -11.28 -10.92 -11.22
CA ASN A 309 -10.24 -11.74 -10.61
C ASN A 309 -9.24 -10.86 -9.85
N VAL A 310 -8.85 -11.31 -8.66
CA VAL A 310 -8.17 -10.48 -7.67
C VAL A 310 -6.66 -10.63 -7.73
N ARG A 311 -5.94 -9.52 -7.80
CA ARG A 311 -4.48 -9.47 -7.78
C ARG A 311 -4.01 -8.93 -6.44
N LEU A 312 -3.15 -9.70 -5.78
CA LEU A 312 -2.79 -9.51 -4.37
C LEU A 312 -1.31 -9.13 -4.23
N GLY A 313 -1.01 -8.25 -3.29
CA GLY A 313 0.34 -8.03 -2.76
C GLY A 313 0.46 -8.54 -1.34
N LEU A 314 1.62 -9.13 -1.00
CA LEU A 314 1.91 -9.60 0.35
C LEU A 314 2.98 -8.73 0.99
N SER A 315 2.77 -8.25 2.20
CA SER A 315 3.80 -7.59 3.01
C SER A 315 3.94 -8.21 4.38
N THR A 316 5.15 -8.13 4.95
CA THR A 316 5.42 -8.63 6.30
C THR A 316 6.63 -7.92 6.89
N ASP A 317 6.59 -7.69 8.20
CA ASP A 317 7.69 -7.13 8.98
C ASP A 317 7.61 -7.64 10.43
N GLY A 318 8.71 -7.55 11.17
CA GLY A 318 8.78 -7.87 12.58
C GLY A 318 8.24 -6.74 13.45
N PHE A 319 7.17 -7.02 14.20
CA PHE A 319 6.53 -6.09 15.11
C PHE A 319 6.80 -6.42 16.58
N GLN A 320 7.03 -5.39 17.41
CA GLN A 320 7.22 -5.51 18.87
C GLN A 320 5.96 -5.03 19.61
N PRO A 321 5.05 -5.93 20.03
CA PRO A 321 3.77 -5.57 20.65
C PRO A 321 3.90 -4.91 22.03
N PHE A 322 4.99 -5.14 22.75
CA PHE A 322 5.17 -4.64 24.12
C PHE A 322 5.98 -3.33 24.20
N GLY A 323 6.23 -2.67 23.05
CA GLY A 323 6.99 -1.42 22.97
C GLY A 323 8.49 -1.56 23.23
N GLN A 324 9.18 -0.43 23.41
CA GLN A 324 10.65 -0.37 23.61
C GLN A 324 11.11 -0.81 25.02
N SER A 325 10.18 -1.01 25.95
CA SER A 325 10.46 -1.28 27.36
C SER A 325 10.18 -2.76 27.70
N GLY A 326 11.07 -3.67 27.31
CA GLY A 326 10.90 -5.09 27.61
C GLY A 326 11.94 -6.01 26.97
N GLN A 327 11.82 -7.33 27.21
CA GLN A 327 12.59 -8.34 26.48
C GLN A 327 12.28 -8.24 24.97
N GLN A 328 13.29 -8.49 24.12
CA GLN A 328 13.11 -8.52 22.66
C GLN A 328 11.99 -9.51 22.31
N TYR A 329 10.89 -9.00 21.77
CA TYR A 329 9.77 -9.79 21.27
C TYR A 329 9.44 -9.31 19.86
N SER A 330 9.32 -10.25 18.94
CA SER A 330 9.07 -10.01 17.54
C SER A 330 7.98 -10.96 17.08
N SER A 331 6.77 -10.41 16.88
CA SER A 331 5.64 -11.04 16.20
C SER A 331 5.69 -10.67 14.73
N TRP A 332 5.23 -11.54 13.84
CA TRP A 332 5.30 -11.28 12.39
C TRP A 332 3.89 -11.33 11.79
N PRO A 333 3.24 -10.18 11.58
CA PRO A 333 2.04 -10.10 10.76
C PRO A 333 2.37 -10.32 9.28
N ILE A 334 1.50 -11.04 8.58
CA ILE A 334 1.49 -11.14 7.12
C ILE A 334 0.21 -10.45 6.65
N ILE A 335 0.39 -9.41 5.86
CA ILE A 335 -0.67 -8.54 5.38
C ILE A 335 -0.84 -8.77 3.88
N ILE A 336 -2.08 -8.92 3.44
CA ILE A 336 -2.47 -9.04 2.03
C ILE A 336 -3.23 -7.80 1.60
N THR A 337 -2.83 -7.21 0.49
CA THR A 337 -3.47 -6.02 -0.10
C THR A 337 -4.06 -6.37 -1.46
N PRO A 338 -5.38 -6.16 -1.69
CA PRO A 338 -6.01 -6.32 -2.99
C PRO A 338 -5.75 -5.10 -3.87
N TYR A 339 -4.90 -5.27 -4.88
CA TYR A 339 -4.59 -4.21 -5.85
C TYR A 339 -5.67 -4.03 -6.91
N ASN A 340 -6.83 -4.67 -6.77
CA ASN A 340 -7.96 -4.36 -7.65
C ASN A 340 -8.55 -2.97 -7.36
N LEU A 341 -8.43 -2.54 -6.09
CA LEU A 341 -8.95 -1.28 -5.59
C LEU A 341 -8.10 -0.09 -6.05
N PRO A 342 -8.70 1.11 -6.20
CA PRO A 342 -7.98 2.30 -6.61
C PRO A 342 -6.93 2.76 -5.59
N PRO A 343 -5.96 3.61 -5.99
CA PRO A 343 -4.88 4.10 -5.12
C PRO A 343 -5.35 4.75 -3.81
N TRP A 344 -6.50 5.44 -3.81
CA TRP A 344 -7.06 6.09 -2.62
C TRP A 344 -7.80 5.12 -1.68
N MET A 345 -7.90 3.83 -2.05
CA MET A 345 -8.50 2.78 -1.22
C MET A 345 -7.49 1.69 -0.87
N CYS A 346 -6.73 1.15 -1.82
CA CYS A 346 -5.98 -0.09 -1.63
C CYS A 346 -5.01 -0.08 -0.44
N MET A 347 -4.46 1.09 -0.07
CA MET A 347 -3.52 1.23 1.06
C MET A 347 -4.17 1.72 2.38
N LYS A 348 -5.50 1.80 2.45
CA LYS A 348 -6.21 2.11 3.71
C LYS A 348 -6.31 0.86 4.58
N GLU A 349 -6.24 1.06 5.91
CA GLU A 349 -6.29 -0.01 6.91
C GLU A 349 -7.48 -0.96 6.70
N ALA A 350 -8.66 -0.43 6.37
CA ALA A 350 -9.87 -1.22 6.11
C ALA A 350 -9.72 -2.27 4.98
N TYR A 351 -8.78 -2.07 4.07
CA TYR A 351 -8.56 -2.94 2.90
C TYR A 351 -7.22 -3.67 2.94
N MET A 352 -6.43 -3.50 4.01
CA MET A 352 -5.21 -4.25 4.27
C MET A 352 -5.52 -5.44 5.18
N PHE A 353 -5.56 -6.64 4.60
CA PHE A 353 -5.98 -7.83 5.32
C PHE A 353 -4.84 -8.43 6.13
N LEU A 354 -4.95 -8.41 7.45
CA LEU A 354 -4.12 -9.23 8.32
C LEU A 354 -4.50 -10.70 8.14
N THR A 355 -3.67 -11.46 7.42
CA THR A 355 -3.96 -12.84 6.99
C THR A 355 -3.30 -13.88 7.88
N VAL A 356 -2.09 -13.62 8.37
CA VAL A 356 -1.37 -14.51 9.29
C VAL A 356 -0.76 -13.71 10.43
N ILE A 357 -0.85 -14.22 11.66
CA ILE A 357 -0.04 -13.73 12.79
C ILE A 357 0.87 -14.87 13.25
N VAL A 358 2.16 -14.72 12.97
CA VAL A 358 3.19 -15.63 13.45
C VAL A 358 3.62 -15.23 14.86
N PRO A 359 3.55 -16.14 15.84
CA PRO A 359 3.76 -15.78 17.24
C PRO A 359 5.25 -15.56 17.57
N GLY A 360 5.54 -14.46 18.27
CA GLY A 360 6.87 -14.16 18.83
C GLY A 360 7.28 -15.09 19.98
N PRO A 361 8.44 -14.89 20.63
CA PRO A 361 9.21 -13.64 20.68
C PRO A 361 10.30 -13.50 19.60
N THR A 362 10.58 -14.54 18.83
CA THR A 362 11.72 -14.53 17.90
C THR A 362 11.29 -14.49 16.45
N ASN A 363 12.12 -13.87 15.63
CA ASN A 363 11.97 -13.87 14.18
C ASN A 363 11.85 -15.32 13.64
N PRO A 364 10.87 -15.61 12.76
CA PRO A 364 10.60 -16.96 12.24
C PRO A 364 11.71 -17.51 11.35
N LYS A 365 12.56 -16.64 10.78
CA LYS A 365 13.61 -16.96 9.83
C LYS A 365 13.04 -17.77 8.66
N GLN A 366 13.76 -18.78 8.20
CA GLN A 366 13.33 -19.65 7.11
C GLN A 366 12.00 -20.36 7.39
N LYS A 367 11.63 -20.56 8.68
CA LYS A 367 10.37 -21.22 9.08
C LYS A 367 9.13 -20.35 8.87
N ILE A 368 9.24 -19.12 8.35
CA ILE A 368 8.08 -18.32 7.94
C ILE A 368 7.18 -19.09 6.96
N ASP A 369 7.78 -19.91 6.08
CA ASP A 369 7.07 -20.75 5.11
C ASP A 369 6.14 -21.76 5.76
N VAL A 370 6.51 -22.29 6.94
CA VAL A 370 5.64 -23.18 7.71
C VAL A 370 4.34 -22.47 8.05
N PHE A 371 4.40 -21.19 8.43
CA PHE A 371 3.21 -20.42 8.80
C PHE A 371 2.43 -19.90 7.57
N LEU A 372 3.05 -19.89 6.39
CA LEU A 372 2.41 -19.48 5.14
C LEU A 372 1.61 -20.61 4.48
N GLN A 373 1.75 -21.89 4.88
CA GLN A 373 1.08 -22.99 4.18
C GLN A 373 -0.45 -22.85 4.08
N PRO A 374 -1.20 -22.39 5.10
CA PRO A 374 -2.65 -22.21 4.96
C PRO A 374 -3.00 -21.19 3.87
N LEU A 375 -2.26 -20.08 3.83
CA LEU A 375 -2.39 -19.03 2.82
C LEU A 375 -2.07 -19.55 1.42
N ILE A 376 -0.96 -20.26 1.26
CA ILE A 376 -0.56 -20.79 -0.05
C ILE A 376 -1.56 -21.84 -0.54
N SER A 377 -2.06 -22.71 0.35
CA SER A 377 -3.11 -23.67 0.02
C SER A 377 -4.40 -23.00 -0.45
N GLU A 378 -4.84 -21.94 0.24
CA GLU A 378 -6.03 -21.19 -0.18
C GLU A 378 -5.81 -20.46 -1.51
N LEU A 379 -4.62 -19.88 -1.74
CA LEU A 379 -4.28 -19.24 -3.01
C LEU A 379 -4.22 -20.24 -4.18
N GLN A 380 -3.77 -21.48 -3.95
CA GLN A 380 -3.83 -22.54 -4.94
C GLN A 380 -5.29 -22.88 -5.29
N GLN A 381 -6.17 -23.03 -4.29
CA GLN A 381 -7.59 -23.29 -4.53
C GLN A 381 -8.27 -22.16 -5.30
N LEU A 382 -8.02 -20.90 -4.92
CA LEU A 382 -8.53 -19.72 -5.60
C LEU A 382 -7.99 -19.60 -7.03
N TRP A 383 -6.78 -20.08 -7.29
CA TRP A 383 -6.22 -20.09 -8.63
C TRP A 383 -6.80 -21.22 -9.49
N ASP A 384 -6.79 -22.46 -9.01
CA ASP A 384 -7.14 -23.65 -9.81
C ASP A 384 -8.64 -23.76 -10.05
N TYR A 385 -9.45 -23.49 -9.03
CA TYR A 385 -10.91 -23.69 -9.06
C TYR A 385 -11.70 -22.39 -8.94
N GLY A 386 -11.15 -21.41 -8.22
CA GLY A 386 -11.88 -20.22 -7.82
C GLY A 386 -13.04 -20.52 -6.87
N VAL A 387 -13.87 -19.51 -6.61
CA VAL A 387 -15.02 -19.62 -5.70
C VAL A 387 -16.20 -18.81 -6.22
N GLN A 388 -17.40 -19.41 -6.18
CA GLN A 388 -18.63 -18.68 -6.54
C GLN A 388 -18.79 -17.47 -5.64
N THR A 389 -19.01 -16.31 -6.26
CA THR A 389 -19.06 -15.02 -5.58
C THR A 389 -20.08 -14.14 -6.28
N TYR A 390 -20.93 -13.48 -5.51
CA TYR A 390 -21.86 -12.49 -6.01
C TYR A 390 -21.25 -11.09 -6.05
N ASP A 391 -21.26 -10.44 -7.23
CA ASP A 391 -20.87 -9.03 -7.40
C ASP A 391 -22.13 -8.15 -7.32
N VAL A 392 -22.30 -7.41 -6.21
CA VAL A 392 -23.49 -6.56 -6.01
C VAL A 392 -23.55 -5.39 -7.00
N SER A 393 -22.41 -4.90 -7.47
CA SER A 393 -22.32 -3.82 -8.45
C SER A 393 -22.82 -4.26 -9.83
N LYS A 394 -22.54 -5.51 -10.22
CA LYS A 394 -23.01 -6.09 -11.50
C LYS A 394 -24.28 -6.94 -11.36
N LYS A 395 -24.72 -7.20 -10.13
CA LYS A 395 -25.88 -8.02 -9.78
C LYS A 395 -25.81 -9.43 -10.38
N GLN A 396 -24.62 -10.04 -10.38
CA GLN A 396 -24.37 -11.32 -11.03
C GLN A 396 -23.36 -12.17 -10.25
N ASN A 397 -23.53 -13.49 -10.30
CA ASN A 397 -22.51 -14.43 -9.82
C ASN A 397 -21.35 -14.52 -10.82
N PHE A 398 -20.18 -14.85 -10.29
CA PHE A 398 -19.03 -15.26 -11.06
C PHE A 398 -18.12 -16.16 -10.22
N VAL A 399 -17.20 -16.84 -10.91
CA VAL A 399 -16.15 -17.60 -10.25
C VAL A 399 -14.99 -16.65 -9.99
N MET A 400 -14.87 -16.17 -8.76
CA MET A 400 -13.75 -15.33 -8.35
C MET A 400 -12.50 -16.19 -8.22
N ARG A 401 -11.44 -15.80 -8.95
CA ARG A 401 -10.09 -16.32 -8.77
C ARG A 401 -9.19 -15.25 -8.15
N ALA A 402 -8.09 -15.67 -7.53
CA ALA A 402 -7.11 -14.75 -6.97
C ALA A 402 -5.67 -15.20 -7.25
N ALA A 403 -4.77 -14.23 -7.41
CA ALA A 403 -3.35 -14.46 -7.64
C ALA A 403 -2.48 -13.52 -6.81
N LEU A 404 -1.42 -14.06 -6.21
CA LEU A 404 -0.38 -13.27 -5.54
C LEU A 404 0.64 -12.77 -6.56
N MET A 405 0.70 -11.47 -6.77
CA MET A 405 1.59 -10.85 -7.75
C MET A 405 3.04 -10.81 -7.25
N TRP A 406 3.24 -10.34 -6.02
CA TRP A 406 4.57 -10.18 -5.44
C TRP A 406 4.52 -9.96 -3.93
N THR A 407 5.69 -10.09 -3.29
CA THR A 407 5.90 -9.65 -1.91
C THR A 407 6.49 -8.23 -1.85
N ILE A 408 6.28 -7.50 -0.75
CA ILE A 408 6.93 -6.23 -0.41
C ILE A 408 7.49 -6.38 1.00
N SER A 409 8.78 -6.14 1.16
CA SER A 409 9.47 -6.41 2.42
C SER A 409 10.70 -5.54 2.58
N ASP A 410 11.12 -5.29 3.82
CA ASP A 410 12.47 -4.80 4.07
C ASP A 410 13.52 -5.85 3.67
N PHE A 411 14.80 -5.49 3.74
CA PHE A 411 15.86 -6.36 3.25
C PHE A 411 16.06 -7.66 4.06
N PRO A 412 15.97 -7.63 5.41
CA PRO A 412 15.87 -8.85 6.22
C PRO A 412 14.67 -9.75 5.89
N ALA A 413 13.45 -9.19 5.78
CA ALA A 413 12.26 -9.97 5.47
C ALA A 413 12.29 -10.53 4.05
N PHE A 414 12.86 -9.79 3.09
CA PHE A 414 13.14 -10.27 1.74
C PHE A 414 13.93 -11.57 1.75
N ALA A 415 14.97 -11.68 2.58
CA ALA A 415 15.78 -12.90 2.67
C ALA A 415 14.98 -14.12 3.13
N MET A 416 14.01 -13.90 4.01
CA MET A 416 13.15 -14.96 4.53
C MET A 416 12.10 -15.39 3.52
N LEU A 417 11.49 -14.45 2.79
CA LEU A 417 10.45 -14.75 1.81
C LEU A 417 11.03 -15.34 0.51
N SER A 418 12.09 -14.74 -0.02
CA SER A 418 12.72 -15.19 -1.26
C SER A 418 13.58 -16.45 -1.07
N GLY A 419 14.11 -16.67 0.12
CA GLY A 419 15.14 -17.69 0.35
C GLY A 419 16.52 -17.27 -0.17
N TRP A 420 16.71 -16.05 -0.66
CA TRP A 420 18.02 -15.54 -1.06
C TRP A 420 18.80 -14.95 0.13
N SER A 421 20.09 -15.21 0.19
CA SER A 421 20.99 -14.68 1.22
C SER A 421 21.21 -13.17 1.07
N THR A 422 20.91 -12.41 2.11
CA THR A 422 21.25 -10.98 2.20
C THR A 422 22.50 -10.71 3.04
N ALA A 423 23.32 -11.74 3.27
CA ALA A 423 24.62 -11.65 3.92
C ALA A 423 25.77 -12.03 2.98
N GLY A 424 26.97 -11.50 3.26
CA GLY A 424 28.21 -11.83 2.56
C GLY A 424 28.45 -10.99 1.30
N THR A 425 29.02 -11.59 0.26
CA THR A 425 29.28 -10.95 -1.05
C THR A 425 28.12 -11.13 -2.05
N LEU A 426 27.26 -12.13 -1.81
CA LEU A 426 26.12 -12.54 -2.64
C LEU A 426 24.82 -11.80 -2.32
N VAL A 427 24.91 -10.67 -1.63
CA VAL A 427 23.75 -9.95 -1.07
C VAL A 427 22.80 -9.43 -2.13
N CYS A 428 23.33 -9.07 -3.30
CA CYS A 428 22.51 -8.55 -4.39
C CYS A 428 21.89 -9.72 -5.17
N PRO A 429 20.55 -9.88 -5.16
CA PRO A 429 19.88 -10.98 -5.86
C PRO A 429 19.99 -10.86 -7.40
N TYR A 430 20.29 -9.67 -7.90
CA TYR A 430 20.52 -9.43 -9.33
C TYR A 430 21.97 -9.72 -9.74
N CYS A 431 22.94 -9.31 -8.92
CA CYS A 431 24.36 -9.55 -9.24
C CYS A 431 24.79 -10.98 -8.98
N ARG A 432 24.19 -11.66 -7.99
CA ARG A 432 24.52 -13.04 -7.60
C ARG A 432 26.04 -13.27 -7.52
N ASN A 433 26.56 -14.26 -8.22
CA ASN A 433 27.98 -14.61 -8.26
C ASN A 433 28.83 -13.60 -9.05
N ASP A 434 28.22 -12.79 -9.93
CA ASP A 434 28.90 -11.77 -10.72
C ASP A 434 29.15 -10.46 -9.94
N SER A 435 28.99 -10.48 -8.62
CA SER A 435 29.19 -9.34 -7.74
C SER A 435 30.67 -8.94 -7.63
N ASP A 436 30.99 -7.66 -7.83
CA ASP A 436 32.35 -7.09 -7.65
C ASP A 436 32.62 -6.67 -6.19
N ALA A 437 31.87 -7.24 -5.25
CA ALA A 437 31.96 -6.90 -3.84
C ALA A 437 33.33 -7.27 -3.25
N PHE A 438 33.81 -6.47 -2.30
CA PHE A 438 35.10 -6.69 -1.66
C PHE A 438 35.05 -6.36 -0.17
N TYR A 439 35.97 -6.94 0.60
CA TYR A 439 36.07 -6.70 2.03
C TYR A 439 36.86 -5.42 2.34
N LEU A 440 36.35 -4.62 3.28
CA LEU A 440 37.02 -3.46 3.85
C LEU A 440 37.79 -3.90 5.10
N PRO A 441 39.13 -3.98 5.07
CA PRO A 441 39.93 -4.54 6.16
C PRO A 441 39.85 -3.72 7.46
N ASN A 442 39.70 -2.39 7.38
CA ASN A 442 39.61 -1.56 8.58
C ASN A 442 38.15 -1.46 9.08
N GLY A 443 37.19 -1.36 8.16
CA GLY A 443 35.76 -1.27 8.44
C GLY A 443 35.11 -2.58 8.86
N GLY A 444 35.70 -3.72 8.49
CA GLY A 444 35.19 -5.05 8.81
C GLY A 444 33.91 -5.44 8.06
N LYS A 445 33.68 -4.85 6.88
CA LYS A 445 32.41 -4.97 6.14
C LYS A 445 32.65 -5.31 4.67
N ILE A 446 31.67 -5.95 4.04
CA ILE A 446 31.61 -6.09 2.59
C ILE A 446 31.13 -4.77 1.98
N CYS A 447 31.75 -4.39 0.87
CA CYS A 447 31.48 -3.16 0.14
C CYS A 447 31.18 -3.48 -1.32
N TRP A 448 30.11 -2.86 -1.84
CA TRP A 448 29.70 -2.92 -3.24
C TRP A 448 30.01 -1.63 -4.01
N PHE A 449 30.84 -0.76 -3.42
CA PHE A 449 31.35 0.40 -4.14
C PHE A 449 31.97 -0.07 -5.46
N ASP A 450 31.74 0.69 -6.53
CA ASP A 450 32.26 0.40 -7.87
C ASP A 450 31.54 -0.72 -8.66
N ASN A 451 30.68 -1.52 -8.02
CA ASN A 451 29.90 -2.58 -8.67
C ASN A 451 28.89 -2.03 -9.70
N HIS A 452 28.40 -0.80 -9.51
CA HIS A 452 27.42 -0.16 -10.39
C HIS A 452 27.97 0.17 -11.79
N ARG A 453 29.30 0.31 -11.96
CA ARG A 453 29.90 0.76 -13.24
C ARG A 453 29.70 -0.23 -14.39
N LYS A 454 29.50 -1.52 -14.11
CA LYS A 454 29.26 -2.52 -15.16
C LYS A 454 27.90 -2.37 -15.85
N PHE A 455 26.94 -1.71 -15.18
CA PHE A 455 25.61 -1.43 -15.71
C PHE A 455 25.58 -0.20 -16.65
N LEU A 456 26.68 0.55 -16.73
CA LEU A 456 26.80 1.67 -17.67
C LEU A 456 27.06 1.14 -19.10
N PRO A 457 26.68 1.90 -20.16
CA PRO A 457 27.04 1.57 -21.54
C PRO A 457 28.53 1.26 -21.70
N ALA A 458 28.89 0.33 -22.58
CA ALA A 458 30.27 -0.18 -22.69
C ALA A 458 31.31 0.92 -23.03
N ASP A 459 30.89 1.94 -23.75
CA ASP A 459 31.68 3.10 -24.15
C ASP A 459 31.68 4.23 -23.11
N HIS A 460 30.84 4.15 -22.07
CA HIS A 460 30.66 5.20 -21.08
C HIS A 460 31.99 5.55 -20.37
N PRO A 461 32.37 6.85 -20.28
CA PRO A 461 33.70 7.27 -19.81
C PRO A 461 34.02 6.83 -18.37
N PHE A 462 33.02 6.71 -17.50
CA PHE A 462 33.23 6.25 -16.11
C PHE A 462 33.76 4.82 -16.00
N ARG A 463 33.52 3.97 -17.00
CA ARG A 463 34.07 2.60 -17.04
C ARG A 463 35.59 2.59 -17.17
N ARG A 464 36.17 3.64 -17.77
CA ARG A 464 37.62 3.81 -17.95
C ARG A 464 38.26 4.72 -16.89
N ASN A 465 37.45 5.28 -15.98
CA ASN A 465 37.92 6.26 -14.99
C ASN A 465 38.65 5.57 -13.82
N LYS A 466 39.98 5.71 -13.80
CA LYS A 466 40.89 5.13 -12.80
C LYS A 466 41.11 5.99 -11.54
N TYR A 467 40.41 7.12 -11.42
CA TYR A 467 40.69 8.15 -10.40
C TYR A 467 39.47 8.52 -9.54
N LYS A 468 38.29 8.70 -10.15
CA LYS A 468 37.07 9.07 -9.41
C LYS A 468 36.48 7.88 -8.64
N PHE A 469 36.74 6.66 -9.07
CA PHE A 469 36.24 5.41 -8.48
C PHE A 469 37.37 4.61 -7.80
N ARG A 470 37.28 3.26 -7.77
CA ARG A 470 38.40 2.42 -7.29
C ARG A 470 39.68 2.74 -8.05
N LYS A 471 40.74 3.02 -7.31
CA LYS A 471 42.01 3.46 -7.85
C LYS A 471 42.57 2.42 -8.81
N ASN A 472 43.02 2.88 -9.98
CA ASN A 472 43.64 2.06 -11.01
C ASN A 472 42.73 0.97 -11.62
N ARG A 473 41.41 1.04 -11.45
CA ARG A 473 40.46 0.04 -11.98
C ARG A 473 39.65 0.55 -13.16
N THR A 474 39.60 -0.26 -14.22
CA THR A 474 38.66 -0.13 -15.35
C THR A 474 37.68 -1.30 -15.34
N VAL A 475 36.50 -1.10 -15.93
CA VAL A 475 35.40 -2.10 -15.92
C VAL A 475 35.02 -2.46 -17.35
N HIS A 476 35.35 -3.69 -17.74
CA HIS A 476 35.04 -4.26 -19.05
C HIS A 476 33.91 -5.31 -18.99
N THR A 477 33.52 -5.72 -17.78
CA THR A 477 32.45 -6.69 -17.54
C THR A 477 31.08 -6.10 -17.85
N HIS A 478 30.20 -6.91 -18.43
CA HIS A 478 28.82 -6.52 -18.73
C HIS A 478 27.91 -6.69 -17.51
N PRO A 479 26.73 -6.04 -17.47
CA PRO A 479 25.76 -6.35 -16.42
C PRO A 479 25.38 -7.84 -16.52
N PRO A 480 25.13 -8.51 -15.39
CA PRO A 480 24.67 -9.89 -15.39
C PRO A 480 23.33 -9.99 -16.14
N PRO A 481 23.07 -11.11 -16.84
CA PRO A 481 21.81 -11.31 -17.53
C PRO A 481 20.65 -11.32 -16.51
N ILE A 482 19.52 -10.74 -16.91
CA ILE A 482 18.27 -10.88 -16.17
C ILE A 482 17.81 -12.32 -16.38
N VAL A 483 17.55 -13.02 -15.28
CA VAL A 483 17.13 -14.43 -15.29
C VAL A 483 15.63 -14.54 -15.04
N SER A 484 14.96 -15.35 -15.85
CA SER A 484 13.54 -15.63 -15.74
C SER A 484 13.21 -16.36 -14.43
N GLY A 485 11.94 -16.36 -14.03
CA GLY A 485 11.55 -17.10 -12.83
C GLY A 485 11.63 -18.62 -13.03
N GLU A 486 11.42 -19.11 -14.24
CA GLU A 486 11.61 -20.50 -14.64
C GLU A 486 13.06 -20.95 -14.45
N GLU A 487 14.02 -20.19 -14.98
CA GLU A 487 15.44 -20.49 -14.82
C GLU A 487 15.87 -20.42 -13.35
N VAL A 488 15.33 -19.48 -12.57
CA VAL A 488 15.59 -19.42 -11.12
C VAL A 488 15.04 -20.66 -10.40
N LEU A 489 13.83 -21.10 -10.74
CA LEU A 489 13.25 -22.30 -10.14
C LEU A 489 14.08 -23.55 -10.51
N GLN A 490 14.48 -23.66 -11.77
CA GLN A 490 15.34 -24.74 -12.25
C GLN A 490 16.68 -24.75 -11.50
N GLU A 491 17.32 -23.59 -11.32
CA GLU A 491 18.56 -23.46 -10.53
C GLU A 491 18.37 -23.99 -9.09
N ILE A 492 17.26 -23.63 -8.43
CA ILE A 492 16.96 -24.08 -7.07
C ILE A 492 16.74 -25.61 -7.02
N GLU A 493 16.06 -26.16 -8.01
CA GLU A 493 15.77 -27.59 -8.12
C GLU A 493 17.03 -28.41 -8.44
N GLU A 494 17.89 -27.92 -9.34
CA GLU A 494 19.19 -28.53 -9.67
C GLU A 494 20.16 -28.52 -8.49
N LEU A 495 20.13 -27.47 -7.66
CA LEU A 495 20.88 -27.42 -6.41
C LEU A 495 20.37 -28.43 -5.37
N GLY A 496 19.17 -29.00 -5.55
CA GLY A 496 18.55 -29.93 -4.61
C GLY A 496 18.06 -29.26 -3.32
N LEU A 497 17.71 -27.97 -3.37
CA LEU A 497 17.19 -27.26 -2.20
C LEU A 497 15.78 -27.72 -1.87
N LEU A 498 15.58 -28.05 -0.60
CA LEU A 498 14.33 -28.59 -0.08
C LEU A 498 13.44 -27.49 0.50
N LYS A 499 12.13 -27.75 0.56
CA LYS A 499 11.21 -26.91 1.34
C LYS A 499 11.50 -27.11 2.82
N VAL A 500 11.37 -26.08 3.63
CA VAL A 500 11.61 -26.17 5.09
C VAL A 500 10.66 -27.12 5.83
N THR A 501 9.60 -27.58 5.17
CA THR A 501 8.64 -28.56 5.69
C THR A 501 8.99 -29.99 5.35
N GLU A 502 9.96 -30.23 4.47
CA GLU A 502 10.41 -31.56 4.08
C GLU A 502 11.35 -32.15 5.12
N LEU A 503 11.45 -33.49 5.13
CA LEU A 503 12.39 -34.19 5.99
C LEU A 503 13.83 -33.83 5.61
N GLU A 504 14.71 -33.74 6.59
CA GLU A 504 16.15 -33.43 6.40
C GLU A 504 16.45 -32.06 5.77
N ALA A 505 15.44 -31.22 5.54
CA ALA A 505 15.60 -29.92 4.90
C ALA A 505 16.59 -29.00 5.64
N ASP A 506 16.62 -29.03 6.97
CA ASP A 506 17.56 -28.24 7.77
C ASP A 506 19.03 -28.65 7.45
N ASP A 507 19.31 -29.95 7.34
CA ASP A 507 20.67 -30.47 7.10
C ASP A 507 21.11 -30.28 5.64
N VAL A 508 20.23 -30.65 4.69
CA VAL A 508 20.49 -30.51 3.25
C VAL A 508 20.68 -29.04 2.87
N ASN A 509 19.73 -28.18 3.26
CA ASN A 509 19.81 -26.77 2.89
C ASN A 509 21.00 -26.09 3.55
N SER A 510 21.31 -26.39 4.82
CA SER A 510 22.46 -25.76 5.50
C SER A 510 23.79 -26.11 4.85
N THR A 511 23.91 -27.30 4.25
CA THR A 511 25.10 -27.74 3.52
C THR A 511 25.23 -27.01 2.19
N ILE A 512 24.18 -27.00 1.36
CA ILE A 512 24.17 -26.32 0.06
C ILE A 512 24.43 -24.83 0.21
N SER A 513 23.78 -24.21 1.20
CA SER A 513 23.81 -22.77 1.45
C SER A 513 25.19 -22.21 1.83
N GLN A 514 26.20 -23.05 2.08
CA GLN A 514 27.56 -22.59 2.36
C GLN A 514 28.25 -22.03 1.11
N ASN A 515 27.90 -22.57 -0.05
CA ASN A 515 28.55 -22.24 -1.32
C ASN A 515 27.68 -21.39 -2.25
N PHE A 516 26.39 -21.28 -1.97
CA PHE A 516 25.42 -20.60 -2.82
C PHE A 516 24.60 -19.52 -2.07
N GLY A 517 24.02 -18.59 -2.83
CA GLY A 517 23.18 -17.53 -2.29
C GLY A 517 21.84 -18.04 -1.78
N TRP A 518 21.30 -19.12 -2.35
CA TRP A 518 20.03 -19.70 -1.97
C TRP A 518 20.09 -20.46 -0.64
N ARG A 519 19.01 -20.33 0.15
CA ARG A 519 18.88 -20.90 1.50
C ARG A 519 17.79 -21.97 1.63
N LYS A 520 16.86 -22.03 0.69
CA LYS A 520 15.72 -22.97 0.63
C LYS A 520 15.01 -22.87 -0.71
N ARG A 521 14.22 -23.89 -1.05
CA ARG A 521 13.11 -23.72 -2.00
C ARG A 521 11.93 -23.10 -1.25
N ASN A 522 11.72 -21.80 -1.43
CA ASN A 522 10.66 -21.09 -0.71
C ASN A 522 9.26 -21.57 -1.15
N ILE A 523 8.27 -21.38 -0.27
CA ILE A 523 6.90 -21.89 -0.47
C ILE A 523 6.14 -21.22 -1.63
N PHE A 524 6.51 -20.02 -2.06
CA PHE A 524 5.79 -19.33 -3.14
C PHE A 524 5.95 -20.03 -4.49
N TRP A 525 7.01 -20.83 -4.68
CA TRP A 525 7.19 -21.69 -5.85
C TRP A 525 6.14 -22.81 -5.97
N ASP A 526 5.26 -22.98 -4.99
CA ASP A 526 4.12 -23.90 -5.08
C ASP A 526 2.91 -23.27 -5.78
N LEU A 527 2.91 -21.94 -5.95
CA LEU A 527 1.90 -21.25 -6.75
C LEU A 527 2.21 -21.44 -8.24
N PRO A 528 1.29 -22.01 -9.05
CA PRO A 528 1.57 -22.40 -10.44
C PRO A 528 2.11 -21.28 -11.33
N TYR A 529 1.63 -20.05 -11.09
CA TYR A 529 1.98 -18.85 -11.86
C TYR A 529 3.25 -18.15 -11.36
N TRP A 530 3.77 -18.47 -10.17
CA TRP A 530 4.86 -17.69 -9.55
C TRP A 530 6.13 -17.65 -10.37
N LYS A 531 6.45 -18.74 -11.06
CA LYS A 531 7.62 -18.84 -11.95
C LYS A 531 7.55 -17.90 -13.15
N THR A 532 6.35 -17.58 -13.60
CA THR A 532 6.13 -16.67 -14.75
C THR A 532 6.09 -15.19 -14.35
N ASN A 533 6.06 -14.86 -13.06
CA ASN A 533 6.01 -13.47 -12.62
C ASN A 533 7.35 -12.77 -12.94
N LEU A 534 7.30 -11.65 -13.68
CA LEU A 534 8.50 -10.82 -13.95
C LEU A 534 9.16 -10.31 -12.66
N ILE A 535 8.34 -9.96 -11.66
CA ILE A 535 8.78 -9.47 -10.36
C ILE A 535 8.06 -10.29 -9.29
N ARG A 536 8.84 -10.96 -8.43
CA ARG A 536 8.33 -11.83 -7.35
C ARG A 536 8.45 -11.18 -5.97
N HIS A 537 9.53 -10.44 -5.75
CA HIS A 537 9.86 -9.84 -4.47
C HIS A 537 10.33 -8.40 -4.66
N ASN A 538 9.61 -7.46 -4.03
CA ASN A 538 9.93 -6.05 -4.00
C ASN A 538 10.52 -5.67 -2.64
N LEU A 539 11.40 -4.67 -2.66
CA LEU A 539 11.93 -4.07 -1.45
C LEU A 539 11.11 -2.84 -1.06
N ASP A 540 10.91 -2.65 0.24
CA ASP A 540 10.27 -1.46 0.78
C ASP A 540 11.18 -0.23 0.57
N VAL A 541 10.79 0.61 -0.39
CA VAL A 541 11.50 1.84 -0.77
C VAL A 541 11.53 2.84 0.39
N MET A 542 10.47 2.96 1.18
CA MET A 542 10.41 3.92 2.27
C MET A 542 11.44 3.60 3.36
N HIS A 543 11.61 2.31 3.67
CA HIS A 543 12.66 1.86 4.59
C HIS A 543 14.07 2.04 3.99
N ILE A 544 14.25 1.81 2.70
CA ILE A 544 15.54 2.03 2.01
C ILE A 544 15.91 3.51 2.04
N GLU A 545 15.02 4.39 1.59
CA GLU A 545 15.24 5.83 1.55
C GLU A 545 15.49 6.39 2.95
N LYS A 546 14.75 5.94 3.96
CA LYS A 546 15.04 6.31 5.34
C LYS A 546 16.49 6.01 5.73
N ASN A 547 16.97 4.80 5.40
CA ASN A 547 18.35 4.42 5.68
C ASN A 547 19.36 5.26 4.87
N ILE A 548 19.07 5.57 3.61
CA ILE A 548 19.92 6.44 2.77
C ILE A 548 19.96 7.85 3.38
N PHE A 549 18.81 8.45 3.66
CA PHE A 549 18.66 9.74 4.31
C PHE A 549 19.46 9.81 5.61
N ASP A 550 19.22 8.88 6.54
CA ASP A 550 19.89 8.88 7.84
C ASP A 550 21.41 8.79 7.66
N ASN A 551 21.91 7.93 6.76
CA ASN A 551 23.34 7.81 6.51
C ASN A 551 23.95 9.06 5.87
N LEU A 552 23.27 9.65 4.90
CA LEU A 552 23.70 10.85 4.20
C LEU A 552 23.72 12.06 5.14
N PHE A 553 22.59 12.34 5.79
CA PHE A 553 22.40 13.47 6.68
C PHE A 553 23.39 13.42 7.86
N ASN A 554 23.52 12.27 8.53
CA ASN A 554 24.46 12.12 9.64
C ASN A 554 25.94 12.27 9.21
N THR A 555 26.27 11.95 7.95
CA THR A 555 27.62 12.10 7.42
C THR A 555 27.94 13.57 7.11
N ILE A 556 27.02 14.28 6.47
CA ILE A 556 27.15 15.72 6.17
C ILE A 556 27.22 16.55 7.47
N MET A 557 26.31 16.26 8.39
CA MET A 557 26.25 16.91 9.71
C MET A 557 27.36 16.43 10.65
N ASN A 558 28.17 15.43 10.26
CA ASN A 558 29.23 14.83 11.04
C ASN A 558 28.80 14.55 12.50
N ILE A 559 27.70 13.79 12.65
CA ILE A 559 27.14 13.43 13.95
C ILE A 559 27.98 12.31 14.57
N GLU A 560 28.53 12.57 15.75
CA GLU A 560 29.36 11.62 16.47
C GLU A 560 28.63 10.29 16.70
N GLY A 561 29.31 9.18 16.43
CA GLY A 561 28.75 7.83 16.52
C GLY A 561 27.76 7.43 15.42
N ARG A 562 27.31 8.36 14.56
CA ARG A 562 26.36 8.08 13.46
C ARG A 562 26.92 8.34 12.06
N THR A 563 27.88 9.25 11.92
CA THR A 563 28.55 9.52 10.65
C THR A 563 29.19 8.26 10.05
N LYS A 564 29.05 8.09 8.72
CA LYS A 564 29.75 7.03 7.99
C LYS A 564 31.18 7.42 7.61
N ASP A 565 31.51 8.70 7.70
CA ASP A 565 32.87 9.20 7.53
C ASP A 565 33.63 9.18 8.87
N ASN A 566 34.24 8.03 9.16
CA ASN A 566 35.03 7.78 10.37
C ASN A 566 36.44 7.29 10.04
N ALA A 567 37.31 7.21 11.06
CA ALA A 567 38.71 6.83 10.91
C ALA A 567 38.93 5.49 10.16
N LYS A 568 38.07 4.48 10.39
CA LYS A 568 38.14 3.18 9.69
C LYS A 568 37.81 3.35 8.21
N SER A 569 36.73 4.05 7.90
CA SER A 569 36.34 4.34 6.51
C SER A 569 37.41 5.15 5.76
N ARG A 570 38.09 6.09 6.43
CA ARG A 570 39.20 6.87 5.85
C ARG A 570 40.44 6.03 5.58
N ALA A 571 40.78 5.11 6.47
CA ALA A 571 41.86 4.15 6.25
C ALA A 571 41.56 3.22 5.06
N ASP A 572 40.34 2.71 4.94
CA ASP A 572 39.94 1.91 3.77
C ASP A 572 39.92 2.74 2.48
N LEU A 573 39.47 3.99 2.55
CA LEU A 573 39.46 4.90 1.39
C LEU A 573 40.87 5.13 0.84
N GLN A 574 41.91 5.19 1.68
CA GLN A 574 43.32 5.23 1.24
C GLN A 574 43.74 3.94 0.51
N LEU A 575 43.20 2.79 0.91
CA LEU A 575 43.48 1.51 0.25
C LEU A 575 42.80 1.40 -1.11
N PHE A 576 41.58 1.93 -1.27
CA PHE A 576 40.78 1.67 -2.48
C PHE A 576 40.60 2.87 -3.42
N CYS A 577 40.83 4.11 -2.99
CA CYS A 577 40.54 5.32 -3.76
C CYS A 577 41.77 6.25 -3.89
N LYS A 578 41.74 7.18 -4.86
CA LYS A 578 42.73 8.27 -4.99
C LYS A 578 42.13 9.56 -4.43
N ARG A 579 42.27 9.76 -3.12
CA ARG A 579 41.72 10.90 -2.36
C ARG A 579 42.73 11.34 -1.31
N ASN A 580 43.91 11.75 -1.78
CA ASN A 580 45.05 12.10 -0.93
C ASN A 580 44.70 13.21 0.07
N GLU A 581 43.82 14.13 -0.33
CA GLU A 581 43.27 15.20 0.49
C GLU A 581 42.45 14.73 1.70
N LEU A 582 42.05 13.45 1.72
CA LEU A 582 41.29 12.84 2.81
C LEU A 582 42.11 11.87 3.67
N HIS A 583 43.39 11.64 3.33
CA HIS A 583 44.28 10.74 4.06
C HIS A 583 44.68 11.32 5.43
N LYS A 584 45.13 10.45 6.33
CA LYS A 584 45.64 10.87 7.64
C LYS A 584 46.86 11.75 7.46
N ASP A 585 46.86 12.93 8.08
CA ASP A 585 48.04 13.77 8.16
C ASP A 585 49.04 13.13 9.13
N LEU A 586 50.24 12.82 8.62
CA LEU A 586 51.30 12.15 9.39
C LEU A 586 51.91 13.06 10.47
N ARG A 587 51.81 14.38 10.33
CA ARG A 587 52.35 15.35 11.31
C ARG A 587 51.40 15.54 12.48
N THR A 588 50.12 15.72 12.19
CA THR A 588 49.10 15.99 13.22
C THR A 588 48.42 14.73 13.74
N GLY A 589 48.53 13.61 13.02
CA GLY A 589 47.84 12.37 13.32
C GLY A 589 46.33 12.43 13.11
N LYS A 590 45.80 13.50 12.51
CA LYS A 590 44.35 13.73 12.32
C LYS A 590 43.94 13.53 10.86
N TYR A 591 42.67 13.22 10.65
CA TYR A 591 42.08 13.20 9.31
C TYR A 591 41.56 14.61 8.95
N PRO A 592 41.84 15.12 7.75
CA PRO A 592 41.27 16.36 7.25
C PRO A 592 39.74 16.29 7.17
N LYS A 593 39.08 17.41 7.45
CA LYS A 593 37.63 17.53 7.22
C LYS A 593 37.34 17.38 5.72
N ALA A 594 36.34 16.58 5.38
CA ALA A 594 35.89 16.49 4.00
C ALA A 594 35.15 17.77 3.60
N CYS A 595 35.12 18.06 2.30
CA CYS A 595 34.43 19.22 1.74
C CYS A 595 32.91 19.19 1.94
N TYR A 596 32.33 18.01 2.21
CA TYR A 596 30.91 17.83 2.50
C TYR A 596 30.57 17.90 3.99
N THR A 597 31.56 18.11 4.87
CA THR A 597 31.32 18.20 6.32
C THR A 597 30.93 19.61 6.72
N MET A 598 29.73 19.78 7.27
CA MET A 598 29.25 21.08 7.73
C MET A 598 30.00 21.56 8.99
N ASP A 599 30.27 22.87 9.04
CA ASP A 599 30.71 23.55 10.25
C ASP A 599 29.55 23.83 11.23
N ARG A 600 29.86 24.42 12.38
CA ARG A 600 28.84 24.66 13.42
C ARG A 600 27.76 25.65 12.96
N ARG A 601 28.12 26.70 12.23
CA ARG A 601 27.18 27.74 11.78
C ARG A 601 26.24 27.18 10.72
N GLN A 602 26.76 26.37 9.80
CA GLN A 602 25.96 25.70 8.78
C GLN A 602 24.95 24.72 9.41
N LYS A 603 25.38 23.96 10.43
CA LYS A 603 24.49 23.06 11.19
C LYS A 603 23.40 23.80 11.96
N GLU A 604 23.72 24.95 12.53
CA GLU A 604 22.76 25.80 13.23
C GLU A 604 21.71 26.34 12.27
N LEU A 605 22.15 26.91 11.13
CA LEU A 605 21.27 27.46 10.11
C LEU A 605 20.25 26.43 9.61
N ILE A 606 20.70 25.21 9.28
CA ILE A 606 19.79 24.19 8.76
C ILE A 606 18.84 23.68 9.83
N CYS A 607 19.28 23.53 11.08
CA CYS A 607 18.39 23.12 12.17
C CYS A 607 17.36 24.20 12.52
N GLU A 608 17.74 25.48 12.52
CA GLU A 608 16.82 26.60 12.71
C GLU A 608 15.82 26.71 11.55
N TRP A 609 16.30 26.60 10.31
CA TRP A 609 15.42 26.57 9.15
C TRP A 609 14.39 25.43 9.25
N LEU A 610 14.82 24.21 9.60
CA LEU A 610 13.91 23.07 9.80
C LEU A 610 12.88 23.27 10.92
N LYS A 611 13.14 24.14 11.91
CA LYS A 611 12.12 24.54 12.91
C LYS A 611 11.03 25.42 12.31
N THR A 612 11.31 26.10 11.21
CA THR A 612 10.40 27.05 10.55
C THR A 612 9.65 26.46 9.35
N VAL A 613 10.16 25.37 8.76
CA VAL A 613 9.53 24.71 7.60
C VAL A 613 8.13 24.25 7.96
N LYS A 614 7.17 24.63 7.12
CA LYS A 614 5.76 24.21 7.21
C LYS A 614 5.35 23.51 5.92
N PHE A 615 4.48 22.52 6.07
CA PHE A 615 3.87 21.77 4.98
C PHE A 615 2.35 21.88 5.05
N PRO A 616 1.63 21.60 3.95
CA PRO A 616 0.20 21.38 4.01
C PRO A 616 -0.15 20.31 5.05
N ASP A 617 -1.34 20.44 5.63
CA ASP A 617 -1.80 19.48 6.62
C ASP A 617 -1.89 18.06 6.03
N GLY A 618 -1.55 17.06 6.85
CA GLY A 618 -1.47 15.66 6.44
C GLY A 618 -0.29 15.28 5.51
N TYR A 619 0.53 16.24 5.05
CA TYR A 619 1.60 15.94 4.08
C TYR A 619 2.87 15.34 4.70
N VAL A 620 3.35 15.91 5.81
CA VAL A 620 4.56 15.45 6.52
C VAL A 620 4.40 15.72 8.02
N SER A 621 5.09 14.96 8.88
CA SER A 621 5.05 15.24 10.31
C SER A 621 5.69 16.60 10.62
N ASN A 622 5.36 17.19 11.78
CA ASN A 622 5.96 18.46 12.18
C ASN A 622 7.47 18.29 12.44
N LEU A 623 8.29 18.57 11.40
CA LEU A 623 9.75 18.40 11.43
C LEU A 623 10.41 19.22 12.54
N ALA A 624 9.80 20.33 12.98
CA ALA A 624 10.32 21.10 14.09
C ALA A 624 10.42 20.25 15.37
N ARG A 625 9.54 19.27 15.57
CA ARG A 625 9.61 18.35 16.73
C ARG A 625 10.76 17.36 16.64
N CYS A 626 11.30 17.14 15.44
CA CYS A 626 12.41 16.21 15.19
C CYS A 626 13.79 16.86 15.36
N VAL A 627 13.89 18.18 15.56
CA VAL A 627 15.16 18.91 15.62
C VAL A 627 15.65 19.11 17.07
N ASP A 628 16.86 18.63 17.35
CA ASP A 628 17.62 18.92 18.58
C ASP A 628 18.65 20.03 18.30
N LEU A 629 18.33 21.26 18.68
CA LEU A 629 19.21 22.43 18.48
C LEU A 629 20.46 22.41 19.38
N ARG A 630 20.45 21.65 20.48
CA ARG A 630 21.63 21.57 21.37
C ARG A 630 22.70 20.67 20.78
N LYS A 631 22.29 19.61 20.09
CA LYS A 631 23.18 18.61 19.47
C LYS A 631 23.25 18.70 17.95
N TYR A 632 22.52 19.65 17.35
CA TYR A 632 22.36 19.83 15.90
C TYR A 632 22.09 18.53 15.15
N LYS A 633 21.11 17.75 15.63
CA LYS A 633 20.75 16.43 15.07
C LYS A 633 19.24 16.28 14.90
N LEU A 634 18.87 15.34 14.06
CA LEU A 634 17.48 14.92 13.90
C LEU A 634 17.18 13.65 14.70
N PHE A 635 15.97 13.55 15.23
CA PHE A 635 15.46 12.39 15.95
C PHE A 635 13.96 12.18 15.66
N GLY A 636 13.49 10.94 15.78
CA GLY A 636 12.07 10.63 15.67
C GLY A 636 11.44 10.81 14.28
N MET A 637 12.23 11.07 13.24
CA MET A 637 11.70 11.16 11.87
C MET A 637 11.17 9.81 11.39
N LYS A 638 9.95 9.82 10.86
CA LYS A 638 9.33 8.66 10.21
C LYS A 638 9.97 8.41 8.84
N SER A 639 9.72 7.24 8.26
CA SER A 639 10.19 6.91 6.91
C SER A 639 9.63 7.89 5.87
N HIS A 640 8.34 8.25 5.98
CA HIS A 640 7.71 9.27 5.14
C HIS A 640 8.36 10.65 5.24
N ASP A 641 8.68 11.09 6.46
CA ASP A 641 9.39 12.36 6.66
C ASP A 641 10.76 12.36 5.98
N SER A 642 11.45 11.22 6.01
CA SER A 642 12.77 11.03 5.40
C SER A 642 12.67 11.03 3.87
N HIS A 643 11.65 10.35 3.32
CA HIS A 643 11.32 10.36 1.89
C HIS A 643 11.07 11.79 1.39
N VAL A 644 10.16 12.53 2.04
CA VAL A 644 9.87 13.92 1.65
C VAL A 644 11.09 14.81 1.80
N PHE A 645 11.89 14.63 2.85
CA PHE A 645 13.13 15.40 2.98
C PHE A 645 14.06 15.14 1.80
N MET A 646 14.29 13.87 1.44
CA MET A 646 15.11 13.53 0.28
C MET A 646 14.54 14.13 -0.99
N GLN A 647 13.29 13.84 -1.30
CA GLN A 647 12.66 14.18 -2.58
C GLN A 647 12.42 15.69 -2.77
N ARG A 648 12.16 16.44 -1.69
CA ARG A 648 11.71 17.84 -1.76
C ARG A 648 12.65 18.83 -1.11
N LEU A 649 13.29 18.46 0.00
CA LEU A 649 14.07 19.41 0.80
C LEU A 649 15.56 19.40 0.49
N ILE A 650 16.18 18.26 0.19
CA ILE A 650 17.62 18.18 -0.11
C ILE A 650 18.07 19.22 -1.17
N PRO A 651 17.37 19.40 -2.30
CA PRO A 651 17.79 20.37 -3.31
C PRO A 651 17.85 21.80 -2.80
N ILE A 652 17.03 22.16 -1.81
CA ILE A 652 16.96 23.51 -1.25
C ILE A 652 17.85 23.62 -0.01
N ALA A 653 17.75 22.66 0.90
CA ALA A 653 18.39 22.65 2.21
C ALA A 653 19.91 22.72 2.14
N PHE A 654 20.51 22.11 1.11
CA PHE A 654 21.96 21.99 0.99
C PHE A 654 22.59 22.89 -0.07
N GLN A 655 21.80 23.60 -0.88
CA GLN A 655 22.28 24.35 -2.04
C GLN A 655 23.36 25.39 -1.69
N GLU A 656 23.13 26.19 -0.66
CA GLU A 656 24.05 27.24 -0.22
C GLU A 656 25.07 26.74 0.83
N LEU A 657 24.88 25.53 1.35
CA LEU A 657 25.68 24.98 2.45
C LEU A 657 26.78 24.03 1.98
N LEU A 658 26.60 23.39 0.83
CA LEU A 658 27.55 22.42 0.29
C LEU A 658 28.20 22.95 -1.01
N PRO A 659 29.43 22.53 -1.33
CA PRO A 659 30.02 22.81 -2.64
C PRO A 659 29.12 22.29 -3.77
N SER A 660 28.98 23.02 -4.88
CA SER A 660 27.97 22.67 -5.92
C SER A 660 28.13 21.24 -6.44
N LYS A 661 29.36 20.75 -6.64
CA LYS A 661 29.62 19.36 -7.07
C LYS A 661 29.14 18.29 -6.08
N VAL A 662 29.11 18.61 -4.78
CA VAL A 662 28.58 17.71 -3.74
C VAL A 662 27.07 17.79 -3.72
N TRP A 663 26.52 19.00 -3.78
CA TRP A 663 25.08 19.24 -3.83
C TRP A 663 24.45 18.57 -5.07
N GLU A 664 24.99 18.79 -6.26
CA GLU A 664 24.58 18.18 -7.54
C GLU A 664 24.52 16.65 -7.42
N ALA A 665 25.59 16.03 -6.93
CA ALA A 665 25.66 14.57 -6.77
C ALA A 665 24.65 14.03 -5.75
N ILE A 666 24.31 14.81 -4.73
CA ILE A 666 23.30 14.42 -3.73
C ILE A 666 21.89 14.62 -4.31
N THR A 667 21.65 15.67 -5.09
CA THR A 667 20.36 15.92 -5.73
C THR A 667 20.06 14.91 -6.84
N GLU A 668 21.08 14.36 -7.50
CA GLU A 668 20.93 13.27 -8.48
C GLU A 668 20.60 11.90 -7.84
N LEU A 669 20.65 11.77 -6.50
CA LEU A 669 20.18 10.57 -5.81
C LEU A 669 18.65 10.45 -5.78
N ILE A 670 17.97 11.56 -6.10
CA ILE A 670 16.53 11.74 -6.12
C ILE A 670 16.05 11.55 -7.55
#